data_AF-A0A1I5D447-F1
#
_entry.id   AF-A0A1I5D447-F1
#
_cell.length_a   1.000
_cell.length_b   1.000
_cell.length_c   1.000
_cell.angle_alpha   90.00
_cell.angle_beta   90.00
_cell.angle_gamma   90.00
#
_symmetry.space_group_name_H-M   'P 1'
#
loop_
_entity.id
_entity.type
_entity.pdbx_description
1 polymer ?
#
loop_
_entity_poly.entity_id
_entity_poly.type
_entity_poly.pdbx_seq_one_letter_code
_entity_poly.pdbx_strand_id
1 'polypeptide(L)'
;MKQTWRWYGPEDPVSLADIRQAGATGIVTALHHIPNGGVWSIEEIEQRKALIEVNQLEWTVVESVPIHEDIKTQTGEYDQWIANYQQTLRNLAACGIKTICYNFMPVLDWTRTDLEYELPDGSKALRFDQIEFAVFDIHILQRPAAEKEYPDDEIVQAQSRFASMTEEEKQKLTNTIIAGLPGAEEGYTLEQLRQHLKRYTDIDKAKLREHFAYFLKKIIPIAEEIGIKMAVHPDDPPREILGLPRIVSTIEDMRWIAETVDSNANGYTMCTGSYGVRADNDLVKMIKLFGSRIYFLHLRSTLREENPSTFHEAAHLAGDVDMYEVIKAVAEEEHRRLAAGENHLIPMRPDHGHQILDDLKKKTNPGYSAIGRLKGLAEIRGLELGIHRAIMEKNLVNAVTSVPCPRWTTKRLTSRIVHLGCGAFHRVHQALYTHYVLEQTDSDWGICAVNLMSKQSVTLIENLKKQSMRYTVAEKGQEGITLKIIGSMKEGMHPLIDGIQAIIEKMAHPDVAIISLTITEKGYCTDAATGHLDPNNELIIKDIANPAVPRSAIGYITAALRLRFERQLPSVTILSCDNVRENGHVAREAILSLARLQDEKLAQWIENQVTFPCTMVDRIVPAATPETLTEIAQRLGVEDPCAIACEPFRQWVIEDNFVNGRPDWDLAGAQFVDDVAPFEMMKLRMLNGAHSFLAYLGYLGGYAHISDTMTNADYRRAVYALMLNEQAPTLSMPEDTDLVAYADNLIERFTNPALKHQTWQIAMDGSQKLPQRMIDSIEWHLVQDSDYGRDYRYLALGVAGWMRYISGVDEQGQPIDVRDPLKETFAAIYAEYGHSAAVVEALLSIESIFGKKLVKNRVFVDNVTKAYQNLLKVGARQAIAALCP
;
A
#
# COMPACT_ATOMS: atom_id res chain seq x y z
N MET A 1 2.91 5.09 18.29
CA MET A 1 3.64 5.14 19.57
C MET A 1 3.10 4.11 20.56
N LYS A 2 3.91 3.63 21.51
CA LYS A 2 3.47 2.74 22.59
C LYS A 2 3.09 3.56 23.83
N GLN A 3 1.84 3.43 24.25
CA GLN A 3 1.29 4.22 25.35
C GLN A 3 1.71 3.64 26.70
N THR A 4 2.55 4.37 27.42
CA THR A 4 3.13 3.97 28.70
C THR A 4 2.79 4.95 29.82
N TRP A 5 2.95 4.50 31.07
CA TRP A 5 2.62 5.30 32.25
C TRP A 5 3.72 5.22 33.31
N ARG A 6 4.04 6.37 33.93
CA ARG A 6 5.00 6.44 35.04
C ARG A 6 4.37 5.92 36.34
N TRP A 7 4.95 4.86 36.88
CA TRP A 7 4.52 4.24 38.15
C TRP A 7 5.71 4.12 39.12
N TYR A 8 5.58 4.67 40.32
CA TYR A 8 6.64 4.75 41.33
C TYR A 8 6.75 3.48 42.20
N GLY A 9 5.90 2.48 41.98
CA GLY A 9 5.92 1.21 42.69
C GLY A 9 4.70 0.99 43.59
N PRO A 10 4.73 -0.02 44.46
CA PRO A 10 3.55 -0.46 45.23
C PRO A 10 2.88 0.63 46.07
N GLU A 11 3.63 1.63 46.52
CA GLU A 11 3.14 2.74 47.34
C GLU A 11 2.66 3.96 46.51
N ASP A 12 2.69 3.87 45.17
CA ASP A 12 2.16 4.93 44.30
C ASP A 12 0.64 5.05 44.53
N PRO A 13 0.10 6.26 44.78
CA PRO A 13 -1.34 6.46 44.95
C PRO A 13 -2.16 6.07 43.71
N VAL A 14 -1.52 5.97 42.54
CA VAL A 14 -2.16 5.47 41.31
C VAL A 14 -1.85 3.98 41.15
N SER A 15 -2.88 3.14 41.26
CA SER A 15 -2.70 1.69 41.15
C SER A 15 -2.46 1.25 39.70
N LEU A 16 -1.81 0.09 39.51
CA LEU A 16 -1.66 -0.54 38.19
C LEU A 16 -3.01 -0.79 37.50
N ALA A 17 -4.07 -1.07 38.28
CA ALA A 17 -5.42 -1.24 37.76
C ALA A 17 -5.99 0.06 37.19
N ASP A 18 -5.76 1.20 37.84
CA ASP A 18 -6.16 2.53 37.34
C ASP A 18 -5.42 2.88 36.06
N ILE A 19 -4.12 2.58 36.00
CA ILE A 19 -3.28 2.79 34.83
C ILE A 19 -3.81 2.01 33.62
N ARG A 20 -4.19 0.74 33.83
CA ARG A 20 -4.79 -0.07 32.76
C ARG A 20 -6.12 0.50 32.29
N GLN A 21 -6.94 1.02 33.20
CA GLN A 21 -8.21 1.67 32.85
C GLN A 21 -8.01 2.95 32.03
N ALA A 22 -6.89 3.67 32.22
CA ALA A 22 -6.52 4.79 31.37
C ALA A 22 -6.15 4.37 29.93
N GLY A 23 -5.97 3.07 29.68
CA GLY A 23 -5.63 2.49 28.39
C GLY A 23 -4.14 2.50 28.09
N ALA A 24 -3.27 2.70 29.09
CA ALA A 24 -1.85 2.43 28.94
C ALA A 24 -1.63 0.91 28.81
N THR A 25 -0.60 0.53 28.04
CA THR A 25 -0.21 -0.88 27.83
C THR A 25 1.17 -1.18 28.42
N GLY A 26 1.99 -0.14 28.61
CA GLY A 26 3.31 -0.26 29.21
C GLY A 26 3.47 0.57 30.49
N ILE A 27 4.44 0.17 31.30
CA ILE A 27 4.87 0.85 32.51
C ILE A 27 6.29 1.39 32.35
N VAL A 28 6.49 2.60 32.86
CA VAL A 28 7.77 3.23 33.09
C VAL A 28 8.00 3.27 34.59
N THR A 29 8.99 2.53 35.10
CA THR A 29 9.25 2.43 36.55
C THR A 29 10.74 2.26 36.85
N ALA A 30 11.11 2.24 38.13
CA ALA A 30 12.43 1.93 38.64
C ALA A 30 12.34 1.18 39.98
N LEU A 31 13.49 0.68 40.45
CA LEU A 31 13.64 0.05 41.76
C LEU A 31 14.10 1.08 42.79
N HIS A 32 13.16 1.92 43.24
CA HIS A 32 13.42 3.06 44.14
C HIS A 32 14.00 2.66 45.52
N HIS A 33 13.80 1.41 45.95
CA HIS A 33 14.32 0.90 47.21
C HIS A 33 15.80 0.52 47.15
N ILE A 34 16.41 0.47 45.95
CA ILE A 34 17.83 0.19 45.78
C ILE A 34 18.60 1.51 45.79
N PRO A 35 19.58 1.71 46.69
CA PRO A 35 20.36 2.94 46.75
C PRO A 35 21.11 3.27 45.45
N ASN A 36 21.37 4.56 45.23
CA ASN A 36 22.12 5.03 44.07
C ASN A 36 23.50 4.34 43.98
N GLY A 37 23.87 3.87 42.79
CA GLY A 37 25.12 3.12 42.56
C GLY A 37 25.07 1.63 42.93
N GLY A 38 24.00 1.15 43.58
CA GLY A 38 23.76 -0.26 43.85
C GLY A 38 23.47 -1.07 42.58
N VAL A 39 23.89 -2.34 42.57
CA VAL A 39 23.57 -3.28 41.48
C VAL A 39 22.15 -3.79 41.63
N TRP A 40 21.33 -3.66 40.60
CA TRP A 40 19.98 -4.25 40.59
C TRP A 40 20.09 -5.73 40.27
N SER A 41 19.73 -6.60 41.21
CA SER A 41 19.76 -8.05 41.01
C SER A 41 18.66 -8.50 40.06
N ILE A 42 18.86 -9.64 39.39
CA ILE A 42 17.83 -10.28 38.54
C ILE A 42 16.56 -10.56 39.35
N GLU A 43 16.70 -10.99 40.61
CA GLU A 43 15.59 -11.30 41.50
C GLU A 43 14.66 -10.10 41.73
N GLU A 44 15.22 -8.94 42.05
CA GLU A 44 14.48 -7.70 42.28
C GLU A 44 13.78 -7.20 41.00
N ILE A 45 14.46 -7.34 39.86
CA ILE A 45 13.90 -6.98 38.54
C ILE A 45 12.72 -7.88 38.21
N GLU A 46 12.86 -9.20 38.33
CA GLU A 46 11.77 -10.15 38.04
C GLU A 46 10.61 -10.00 39.02
N GLN A 47 10.87 -9.71 40.30
CA GLN A 47 9.81 -9.45 41.27
C GLN A 47 8.96 -8.23 40.86
N ARG A 48 9.60 -7.12 40.49
CA ARG A 48 8.91 -5.91 40.02
C ARG A 48 8.17 -6.17 38.71
N LYS A 49 8.79 -6.90 37.79
CA LYS A 49 8.20 -7.26 36.49
C LYS A 49 6.94 -8.12 36.65
N ALA A 50 6.99 -9.14 37.51
CA ALA A 50 5.84 -10.01 37.79
C ALA A 50 4.63 -9.24 38.32
N LEU A 51 4.87 -8.24 39.19
CA LEU A 51 3.82 -7.38 39.73
C LEU A 51 3.14 -6.52 38.64
N ILE A 52 3.89 -6.12 37.61
CA ILE A 52 3.37 -5.36 36.46
C ILE A 52 2.60 -6.30 35.51
N GLU A 53 3.18 -7.45 35.18
CA GLU A 53 2.64 -8.40 34.20
C GLU A 53 1.34 -9.08 34.66
N VAL A 54 1.17 -9.34 35.96
CA VAL A 54 -0.10 -9.87 36.50
C VAL A 54 -1.27 -8.90 36.28
N ASN A 55 -0.97 -7.62 36.10
CA ASN A 55 -1.95 -6.58 35.75
C ASN A 55 -2.12 -6.40 34.23
N GLN A 56 -1.59 -7.29 33.40
CA GLN A 56 -1.66 -7.23 31.93
C GLN A 56 -1.03 -5.96 31.35
N LEU A 57 0.04 -5.49 32.00
CA LEU A 57 0.87 -4.38 31.56
C LEU A 57 2.29 -4.89 31.34
N GLU A 58 3.06 -4.20 30.50
CA GLU A 58 4.45 -4.57 30.22
C GLU A 58 5.42 -3.55 30.84
N TRP A 59 6.44 -4.00 31.56
CA TRP A 59 7.53 -3.10 31.95
C TRP A 59 8.36 -2.72 30.71
N THR A 60 8.07 -1.54 30.16
CA THR A 60 8.57 -1.11 28.85
C THR A 60 9.84 -0.27 28.96
N VAL A 61 9.94 0.60 29.97
CA VAL A 61 11.07 1.52 30.15
C VAL A 61 11.50 1.53 31.60
N VAL A 62 12.81 1.53 31.85
CA VAL A 62 13.35 1.90 33.16
C VAL A 62 13.58 3.40 33.18
N GLU A 63 13.07 4.09 34.20
CA GLU A 63 13.38 5.50 34.42
C GLU A 63 13.53 5.81 35.91
N SER A 64 14.63 6.37 36.38
CA SER A 64 15.96 6.15 35.86
C SER A 64 16.61 4.95 36.54
N VAL A 65 17.63 4.38 35.90
CA VAL A 65 18.71 3.77 36.69
C VAL A 65 19.53 4.95 37.21
N PRO A 66 19.61 5.17 38.54
CA PRO A 66 20.30 6.35 39.07
C PRO A 66 21.80 6.33 38.77
N ILE A 67 22.33 7.45 38.27
CA ILE A 67 23.77 7.64 38.09
C ILE A 67 24.34 8.23 39.38
N HIS A 68 25.32 7.54 39.96
CA HIS A 68 25.98 7.98 41.19
C HIS A 68 26.73 9.30 40.98
N GLU A 69 26.69 10.21 41.96
CA GLU A 69 27.22 11.57 41.83
C GLU A 69 28.74 11.62 41.61
N ASP A 70 29.47 10.64 42.14
CA ASP A 70 30.91 10.43 41.91
C ASP A 70 31.24 10.26 40.42
N ILE A 71 30.34 9.68 39.62
CA ILE A 71 30.52 9.55 38.16
C ILE A 71 30.50 10.92 37.49
N LYS A 72 29.56 11.78 37.89
CA LYS A 72 29.39 13.13 37.34
C LYS A 72 30.54 14.05 37.76
N THR A 73 31.06 13.85 38.96
CA THR A 73 32.15 14.67 39.55
C THR A 73 33.55 14.09 39.29
N GLN A 74 33.66 12.85 38.81
CA GLN A 74 34.92 12.07 38.73
C GLN A 74 35.74 12.08 40.03
N THR A 75 35.05 11.94 41.16
CA THR A 75 35.65 11.80 42.49
C THR A 75 35.39 10.42 43.07
N GLY A 76 36.07 10.04 44.16
CA GLY A 76 35.80 8.78 44.85
C GLY A 76 35.96 7.55 43.95
N GLU A 77 35.03 6.60 44.06
CA GLU A 77 35.09 5.28 43.41
C GLU A 77 34.29 5.22 42.09
N TYR A 78 34.36 6.29 41.28
CA TYR A 78 33.53 6.43 40.06
C TYR A 78 33.65 5.28 39.07
N ASP A 79 34.83 4.66 38.91
CA ASP A 79 35.01 3.50 38.04
C ASP A 79 34.26 2.25 38.57
N GLN A 80 34.22 2.07 39.90
CA GLN A 80 33.43 1.00 40.52
C GLN A 80 31.92 1.25 40.33
N TRP A 81 31.46 2.50 40.44
CA TRP A 81 30.07 2.86 40.19
C TRP A 81 29.67 2.63 38.73
N ILE A 82 30.56 2.91 37.77
CA ILE A 82 30.37 2.59 36.36
C ILE A 82 30.27 1.06 36.17
N ALA A 83 31.14 0.27 36.81
CA ALA A 83 31.08 -1.19 36.73
C ALA A 83 29.75 -1.74 37.29
N ASN A 84 29.25 -1.19 38.40
CA ASN A 84 27.95 -1.54 38.95
C ASN A 84 26.81 -1.20 37.98
N TYR A 85 26.87 -0.02 37.36
CA TYR A 85 25.88 0.40 36.36
C TYR A 85 25.87 -0.56 35.17
N GLN A 86 27.03 -0.95 34.64
CA GLN A 86 27.13 -1.97 33.59
C GLN A 86 26.52 -3.31 34.01
N GLN A 87 26.73 -3.75 35.25
CA GLN A 87 26.13 -4.99 35.75
C GLN A 87 24.61 -4.90 35.82
N THR A 88 24.07 -3.77 36.30
CA THR A 88 22.63 -3.49 36.28
C THR A 88 22.05 -3.56 34.87
N LEU A 89 22.73 -2.98 33.87
CA LEU A 89 22.30 -3.07 32.47
C LEU A 89 22.27 -4.52 31.97
N ARG A 90 23.30 -5.33 32.28
CA ARG A 90 23.31 -6.76 31.92
C ARG A 90 22.14 -7.51 32.55
N ASN A 91 21.83 -7.23 33.82
CA ASN A 91 20.72 -7.87 34.52
C ASN A 91 19.36 -7.46 33.93
N LEU A 92 19.16 -6.17 33.62
CA LEU A 92 17.95 -5.67 32.96
C LEU A 92 17.75 -6.30 31.57
N ALA A 93 18.82 -6.39 30.78
CA ALA A 93 18.79 -7.04 29.47
C ALA A 93 18.44 -8.53 29.58
N ALA A 94 18.99 -9.25 30.57
CA ALA A 94 18.67 -10.64 30.84
C ALA A 94 17.19 -10.85 31.21
N CYS A 95 16.57 -9.88 31.89
CA CYS A 95 15.13 -9.86 32.20
C CYS A 95 14.26 -9.36 31.03
N GLY A 96 14.85 -9.02 29.88
CA GLY A 96 14.14 -8.58 28.68
C GLY A 96 13.78 -7.10 28.63
N ILE A 97 14.29 -6.28 29.56
CA ILE A 97 14.02 -4.83 29.60
C ILE A 97 15.13 -4.10 28.84
N LYS A 98 14.78 -3.45 27.72
CA LYS A 98 15.77 -2.97 26.74
C LYS A 98 15.85 -1.46 26.58
N THR A 99 14.97 -0.68 27.19
CA THR A 99 14.98 0.78 27.06
C THR A 99 15.22 1.42 28.42
N ILE A 100 16.33 2.15 28.54
CA ILE A 100 16.79 2.74 29.80
C ILE A 100 16.86 4.25 29.66
N CYS A 101 15.94 4.94 30.31
CA CYS A 101 16.01 6.39 30.49
C CYS A 101 16.94 6.70 31.67
N TYR A 102 17.82 7.69 31.50
CA TYR A 102 18.73 8.14 32.55
C TYR A 102 18.98 9.65 32.41
N ASN A 103 19.51 10.29 33.44
CA ASN A 103 19.94 11.67 33.36
C ASN A 103 21.38 11.82 33.86
N PHE A 104 22.07 12.86 33.40
CA PHE A 104 23.41 13.22 33.87
C PHE A 104 23.41 14.61 34.53
N MET A 105 22.27 14.98 35.12
CA MET A 105 22.05 16.30 35.72
C MET A 105 22.82 16.44 37.03
N PRO A 106 23.59 17.51 37.24
CA PRO A 106 24.24 17.78 38.52
C PRO A 106 23.22 18.07 39.61
N VAL A 107 23.34 17.42 40.78
CA VAL A 107 22.59 17.69 42.03
C VAL A 107 21.06 17.64 41.96
N LEU A 108 20.38 18.31 41.03
CA LEU A 108 18.92 18.40 40.90
C LEU A 108 18.46 17.78 39.57
N ASP A 109 17.59 16.77 39.66
CA ASP A 109 17.00 16.06 38.51
C ASP A 109 15.89 16.88 37.84
N TRP A 110 15.20 17.73 38.60
CA TRP A 110 14.23 18.69 38.08
C TRP A 110 14.06 19.83 39.09
N THR A 111 13.47 20.96 38.70
CA THR A 111 13.25 22.08 39.63
C THR A 111 11.96 22.84 39.32
N ARG A 112 11.15 23.08 40.36
CA ARG A 112 9.97 23.96 40.35
C ARG A 112 10.00 24.83 41.61
N THR A 113 9.24 25.91 41.62
CA THR A 113 9.11 26.83 42.77
C THR A 113 7.72 26.76 43.40
N ASP A 114 6.73 26.23 42.68
CA ASP A 114 5.42 25.88 43.21
C ASP A 114 4.92 24.55 42.64
N LEU A 115 4.49 23.65 43.52
CA LEU A 115 3.95 22.33 43.16
C LEU A 115 2.41 22.33 43.07
N GLU A 116 1.77 23.43 43.49
CA GLU A 116 0.32 23.55 43.60
C GLU A 116 -0.18 24.88 43.03
N TYR A 117 0.48 25.39 41.98
CA TYR A 117 0.11 26.65 41.35
C TYR A 117 -1.30 26.57 40.77
N GLU A 118 -2.20 27.42 41.26
CA GLU A 118 -3.61 27.43 40.87
C GLU A 118 -3.79 28.17 39.53
N LEU A 119 -4.36 27.48 38.55
CA LEU A 119 -4.72 28.02 37.25
C LEU A 119 -6.07 28.76 37.34
N PRO A 120 -6.41 29.65 36.37
CA PRO A 120 -7.65 30.43 36.40
C PRO A 120 -8.96 29.63 36.49
N ASP A 121 -8.93 28.34 36.14
CA ASP A 121 -10.08 27.43 36.21
C ASP A 121 -10.18 26.64 37.53
N GLY A 122 -9.25 26.89 38.48
CA GLY A 122 -9.17 26.23 39.78
C GLY A 122 -8.43 24.89 39.77
N SER A 123 -7.85 24.47 38.64
CA SER A 123 -6.93 23.33 38.59
C SER A 123 -5.55 23.70 39.14
N LYS A 124 -4.73 22.71 39.51
CA LYS A 124 -3.35 22.95 39.97
C LYS A 124 -2.30 22.39 39.01
N ALA A 125 -1.24 23.14 38.79
CA ALA A 125 -0.10 22.79 37.94
C ALA A 125 1.23 22.99 38.68
N LEU A 126 2.32 22.44 38.11
CA LEU A 126 3.66 22.79 38.56
C LEU A 126 4.09 24.10 37.90
N ARG A 127 4.83 24.94 38.63
CA ARG A 127 5.35 26.22 38.13
C ARG A 127 6.80 26.42 38.54
N PHE A 128 7.60 26.95 37.62
CA PHE A 128 8.91 27.51 37.90
C PHE A 128 8.82 29.03 37.72
N ASP A 129 9.06 29.76 38.80
CA ASP A 129 9.11 31.21 38.83
C ASP A 129 10.56 31.66 39.04
N GLN A 130 11.07 32.42 38.07
CA GLN A 130 12.46 32.88 38.06
C GLN A 130 12.78 33.79 39.26
N ILE A 131 11.84 34.62 39.70
CA ILE A 131 12.06 35.54 40.82
C ILE A 131 12.02 34.77 42.14
N GLU A 132 11.06 33.86 42.33
CA GLU A 132 11.06 32.98 43.52
C GLU A 132 12.33 32.13 43.57
N PHE A 133 12.84 31.67 42.43
CA PHE A 133 14.09 30.93 42.38
C PHE A 133 15.31 31.80 42.74
N ALA A 134 15.36 33.04 42.28
CA ALA A 134 16.40 34.01 42.66
C ALA A 134 16.36 34.34 44.17
N VAL A 135 15.15 34.47 44.75
CA VAL A 135 14.97 34.63 46.20
C VAL A 135 15.60 33.47 46.95
N PHE A 136 15.31 32.24 46.50
CA PHE A 136 15.89 31.05 47.11
C PHE A 136 17.42 31.07 47.04
N ASP A 137 18.01 31.29 45.87
CA ASP A 137 19.46 31.19 45.69
C ASP A 137 20.23 32.29 46.46
N ILE A 138 19.78 33.54 46.33
CA ILE A 138 20.46 34.72 46.87
C ILE A 138 20.21 34.86 48.39
N HIS A 139 18.96 34.74 48.84
CA HIS A 139 18.58 35.15 50.20
C HIS A 139 18.35 33.99 51.18
N ILE A 140 17.88 32.83 50.70
CA ILE A 140 17.58 31.67 51.54
C ILE A 140 18.79 30.72 51.60
N LEU A 141 19.23 30.24 50.44
CA LEU A 141 20.41 29.40 50.29
C LEU A 141 21.69 30.20 50.52
N GLN A 142 21.69 31.49 50.16
CA GLN A 142 22.84 32.39 50.30
C GLN A 142 24.08 31.80 49.64
N ARG A 143 23.92 31.34 48.40
CA ARG A 143 25.03 30.73 47.65
C ARG A 143 26.08 31.81 47.36
N PRO A 144 27.37 31.55 47.63
CA PRO A 144 28.41 32.53 47.41
C PRO A 144 28.42 33.06 45.97
N ALA A 145 28.34 34.39 45.83
CA ALA A 145 28.34 35.11 44.55
C ALA A 145 27.16 34.80 43.60
N ALA A 146 26.03 34.30 44.12
CA ALA A 146 24.83 34.05 43.34
C ALA A 146 24.36 35.30 42.57
N GLU A 147 24.49 36.49 43.16
CA GLU A 147 24.05 37.75 42.56
C GLU A 147 24.72 38.05 41.20
N LYS A 148 25.86 37.43 40.88
CA LYS A 148 26.53 37.61 39.59
C LYS A 148 25.87 36.86 38.44
N GLU A 149 24.99 35.91 38.74
CA GLU A 149 24.31 35.06 37.75
C GLU A 149 22.90 35.57 37.40
N TYR A 150 22.44 36.63 38.07
CA TYR A 150 21.12 37.22 37.85
C TYR A 150 21.24 38.64 37.29
N PRO A 151 20.32 39.08 36.40
CA PRO A 151 20.19 40.48 36.00
C PRO A 151 19.90 41.41 37.19
N ASP A 152 20.36 42.66 37.11
CA ASP A 152 20.19 43.67 38.18
C ASP A 152 18.72 43.86 38.58
N ASP A 153 17.79 43.82 37.63
CA ASP A 153 16.36 43.96 37.87
C ASP A 153 15.75 42.73 38.57
N GLU A 154 16.22 41.52 38.28
CA GLU A 154 15.80 40.30 38.99
C GLU A 154 16.32 40.30 40.43
N ILE A 155 17.53 40.81 40.69
CA ILE A 155 18.08 40.96 42.04
C ILE A 155 17.21 41.92 42.87
N VAL A 156 16.83 43.06 42.31
CA VAL A 156 15.96 44.04 42.98
C VAL A 156 14.57 43.44 43.26
N GLN A 157 14.00 42.70 42.31
CA GLN A 157 12.72 42.02 42.48
C GLN A 157 12.81 40.93 43.56
N ALA A 158 13.86 40.11 43.55
CA ALA A 158 14.10 39.08 44.54
C ALA A 158 14.25 39.67 45.96
N GLN A 159 15.00 40.77 46.10
CA GLN A 159 15.14 41.46 47.38
C GLN A 159 13.79 41.97 47.90
N SER A 160 12.99 42.59 47.04
CA SER A 160 11.65 43.07 47.39
C SER A 160 10.72 41.92 47.78
N ARG A 161 10.76 40.81 47.02
CA ARG A 161 9.94 39.62 47.29
C ARG A 161 10.34 38.96 48.60
N PHE A 162 11.63 38.76 48.86
CA PHE A 162 12.13 38.17 50.09
C PHE A 162 11.73 38.99 51.33
N ALA A 163 11.79 40.32 51.24
CA ALA A 163 11.38 41.21 52.34
C ALA A 163 9.89 41.12 52.66
N SER A 164 9.05 40.73 51.70
CA SER A 164 7.60 40.56 51.88
C SER A 164 7.19 39.13 52.25
N MET A 165 8.08 38.15 52.14
CA MET A 165 7.78 36.74 52.43
C MET A 165 7.66 36.49 53.94
N THR A 166 6.62 35.74 54.31
CA THR A 166 6.50 35.09 55.61
C THR A 166 7.49 33.93 55.74
N GLU A 167 7.79 33.52 56.98
CA GLU A 167 8.66 32.35 57.21
C GLU A 167 8.04 31.05 56.66
N GLU A 168 6.71 30.95 56.65
CA GLU A 168 6.00 29.80 56.07
C GLU A 168 6.21 29.72 54.55
N GLU A 169 6.12 30.85 53.83
CA GLU A 169 6.40 30.91 52.40
C GLU A 169 7.86 30.53 52.09
N LYS A 170 8.82 31.04 52.89
CA LYS A 170 10.25 30.70 52.73
C LYS A 170 10.49 29.21 52.93
N GLN A 171 9.86 28.61 53.93
CA GLN A 171 9.95 27.17 54.18
C GLN A 171 9.28 26.36 53.06
N LYS A 172 8.12 26.78 52.57
CA LYS A 172 7.42 26.14 51.44
C LYS A 172 8.30 26.15 50.19
N LEU A 173 8.89 27.29 49.84
CA LEU A 173 9.79 27.44 48.70
C LEU A 173 11.04 26.55 48.86
N THR A 174 11.62 26.54 50.05
CA THR A 174 12.77 25.67 50.39
C THR A 174 12.44 24.20 50.17
N ASN A 175 11.33 23.73 50.74
CA ASN A 175 10.89 22.34 50.60
C ASN A 175 10.60 21.98 49.12
N THR A 176 10.04 22.93 48.37
CA THR A 176 9.68 22.73 46.96
C THR A 176 10.92 22.57 46.08
N ILE A 177 11.94 23.42 46.25
CA ILE A 177 13.18 23.32 45.46
C ILE A 177 13.99 22.09 45.87
N ILE A 178 14.05 21.77 47.17
CA ILE A 178 14.74 20.59 47.68
C ILE A 178 14.10 19.28 47.21
N ALA A 179 12.79 19.25 46.95
CA ALA A 179 12.11 18.07 46.41
C ALA A 179 12.62 17.63 45.02
N GLY A 180 13.38 18.50 44.32
CA GLY A 180 14.04 18.18 43.05
C GLY A 180 15.34 17.37 43.17
N LEU A 181 15.82 17.08 44.38
CA LEU A 181 17.04 16.29 44.61
C LEU A 181 16.83 14.79 44.30
N PRO A 182 17.81 14.11 43.69
CA PRO A 182 17.79 12.67 43.52
C PRO A 182 17.63 11.96 44.87
N GLY A 183 16.62 11.10 45.00
CA GLY A 183 16.35 10.39 46.25
C GLY A 183 15.79 11.28 47.38
N ALA A 184 15.09 12.38 47.05
CA ALA A 184 14.49 13.32 48.02
C ALA A 184 13.56 12.70 49.09
N GLU A 185 13.29 11.39 49.06
CA GLU A 185 12.73 10.65 50.20
C GLU A 185 13.62 10.75 51.46
N GLU A 186 14.90 11.11 51.32
CA GLU A 186 15.86 11.26 52.42
C GLU A 186 15.84 12.62 53.15
N GLY A 187 15.05 13.61 52.69
CA GLY A 187 14.83 14.87 53.43
C GLY A 187 16.10 15.73 53.61
N TYR A 188 16.63 16.28 52.53
CA TYR A 188 17.83 17.11 52.55
C TYR A 188 17.64 18.46 53.23
N THR A 189 18.68 18.94 53.89
CA THR A 189 18.80 20.28 54.49
C THR A 189 19.50 21.27 53.54
N LEU A 190 19.31 22.58 53.76
CA LEU A 190 20.04 23.62 53.02
C LEU A 190 21.56 23.44 53.12
N GLU A 191 22.06 22.97 54.26
CA GLU A 191 23.50 22.76 54.46
C GLU A 191 24.02 21.59 53.60
N GLN A 192 23.27 20.49 53.53
CA GLN A 192 23.61 19.39 52.61
C GLN A 192 23.57 19.86 51.16
N LEU A 193 22.58 20.65 50.77
CA LEU A 193 22.51 21.23 49.42
C LEU A 193 23.78 22.05 49.11
N ARG A 194 24.20 22.94 50.01
CA ARG A 194 25.47 23.69 49.85
C ARG A 194 26.68 22.77 49.69
N GLN A 195 26.74 21.69 50.46
CA GLN A 195 27.82 20.71 50.37
C GLN A 195 27.83 19.99 49.01
N HIS A 196 26.65 19.63 48.48
CA HIS A 196 26.54 19.05 47.15
C HIS A 196 26.94 20.04 46.05
N LEU A 197 26.50 21.30 46.11
CA LEU A 197 26.89 22.34 45.16
C LEU A 197 28.41 22.57 45.17
N LYS A 198 29.05 22.53 46.34
CA LYS A 198 30.51 22.68 46.47
C LYS A 198 31.31 21.60 45.72
N ARG A 199 30.73 20.44 45.46
CA ARG A 199 31.38 19.37 44.66
C ARG A 199 31.60 19.78 43.20
N TYR A 200 30.89 20.80 42.72
CA TYR A 200 30.93 21.28 41.33
C TYR A 200 31.68 22.60 41.16
N THR A 201 32.33 23.14 42.20
CA THR A 201 32.99 24.46 42.14
C THR A 201 34.01 24.58 41.00
N ASP A 202 34.73 23.51 40.68
CA ASP A 202 35.74 23.48 39.62
C ASP A 202 35.29 22.68 38.37
N ILE A 203 33.97 22.46 38.21
CA ILE A 203 33.39 21.69 37.12
C ILE A 203 32.48 22.60 36.29
N ASP A 204 33.03 23.18 35.23
CA ASP A 204 32.26 23.93 34.25
C ASP A 204 31.57 23.02 33.21
N LYS A 205 30.87 23.62 32.25
CA LYS A 205 30.18 22.89 31.18
C LYS A 205 31.12 22.01 30.35
N ALA A 206 32.34 22.46 30.06
CA ALA A 206 33.30 21.68 29.29
C ALA A 206 33.78 20.47 30.09
N LYS A 207 34.10 20.68 31.37
CA LYS A 207 34.55 19.61 32.26
C LYS A 207 33.47 18.56 32.50
N LEU A 208 32.22 18.98 32.72
CA LEU A 208 31.11 18.04 32.85
C LEU A 208 30.88 17.24 31.56
N ARG A 209 31.05 17.85 30.38
CA ARG A 209 31.03 17.14 29.09
C ARG A 209 32.16 16.12 28.97
N GLU A 210 33.36 16.40 29.45
CA GLU A 210 34.45 15.40 29.51
C GLU A 210 34.05 14.20 30.37
N HIS A 211 33.46 14.45 31.54
CA HIS A 211 33.00 13.40 32.45
C HIS A 211 31.88 12.57 31.84
N PHE A 212 30.91 13.23 31.19
CA PHE A 212 29.82 12.54 30.52
C PHE A 212 30.31 11.72 29.32
N ALA A 213 31.26 12.25 28.53
CA ALA A 213 31.89 11.50 27.45
C ALA A 213 32.64 10.26 27.96
N TYR A 214 33.31 10.35 29.11
CA TYR A 214 33.94 9.18 29.76
C TYR A 214 32.90 8.12 30.12
N PHE A 215 31.80 8.52 30.75
CA PHE A 215 30.68 7.63 31.07
C PHE A 215 30.12 6.95 29.81
N LEU A 216 29.78 7.72 28.77
CA LEU A 216 29.25 7.19 27.51
C LEU A 216 30.19 6.16 26.88
N LYS A 217 31.49 6.46 26.80
CA LYS A 217 32.51 5.54 26.25
C LYS A 217 32.63 4.23 27.02
N LYS A 218 32.25 4.20 28.30
CA LYS A 218 32.24 2.99 29.13
C LYS A 218 30.91 2.24 29.07
N ILE A 219 29.78 2.93 28.91
CA ILE A 219 28.44 2.34 29.00
C ILE A 219 27.88 1.92 27.65
N ILE A 220 28.03 2.76 26.62
CA ILE A 220 27.38 2.52 25.31
C ILE A 220 27.86 1.23 24.64
N PRO A 221 29.16 0.84 24.65
CA PRO A 221 29.58 -0.44 24.10
C PRO A 221 28.92 -1.65 24.77
N ILE A 222 28.71 -1.59 26.09
CA ILE A 222 28.01 -2.64 26.84
C ILE A 222 26.53 -2.66 26.48
N ALA A 223 25.89 -1.49 26.37
CA ALA A 223 24.50 -1.39 25.96
C ALA A 223 24.28 -1.96 24.55
N GLU A 224 25.20 -1.69 23.62
CA GLU A 224 25.16 -2.25 22.27
C GLU A 224 25.32 -3.77 22.26
N GLU A 225 26.29 -4.31 23.01
CA GLU A 225 26.52 -5.75 23.15
C GLU A 225 25.27 -6.52 23.60
N ILE A 226 24.55 -5.97 24.57
CA ILE A 226 23.37 -6.62 25.18
C ILE A 226 22.04 -6.16 24.57
N GLY A 227 22.08 -5.31 23.55
CA GLY A 227 20.88 -4.82 22.84
C GLY A 227 20.01 -3.85 23.63
N ILE A 228 20.59 -3.11 24.58
CA ILE A 228 19.94 -2.00 25.29
C ILE A 228 20.01 -0.71 24.49
N LYS A 229 18.93 0.08 24.56
CA LYS A 229 18.83 1.46 24.11
C LYS A 229 18.90 2.40 25.30
N MET A 230 19.98 3.17 25.38
CA MET A 230 20.19 4.21 26.38
C MET A 230 19.54 5.50 25.87
N ALA A 231 18.69 6.11 26.69
CA ALA A 231 17.94 7.32 26.36
C ALA A 231 18.23 8.41 27.40
N VAL A 232 19.09 9.37 27.07
CA VAL A 232 19.39 10.47 28.00
C VAL A 232 18.22 11.45 28.04
N HIS A 233 17.76 11.78 29.24
CA HIS A 233 16.77 12.83 29.48
C HIS A 233 17.42 14.21 29.44
N PRO A 234 16.77 15.23 28.86
CA PRO A 234 17.26 16.60 28.87
C PRO A 234 17.32 17.21 30.26
N ASP A 235 18.03 18.32 30.38
CA ASP A 235 18.06 19.10 31.61
C ASP A 235 16.68 19.74 31.90
N ASP A 236 16.18 19.71 33.14
CA ASP A 236 14.90 20.34 33.53
C ASP A 236 15.08 21.32 34.72
N PRO A 237 15.09 22.64 34.50
CA PRO A 237 14.98 23.34 33.22
C PRO A 237 16.26 23.24 32.37
N PRO A 238 16.17 23.44 31.04
CA PRO A 238 17.31 23.35 30.11
C PRO A 238 18.19 24.61 30.10
N ARG A 239 18.65 25.02 31.29
CA ARG A 239 19.56 26.15 31.52
C ARG A 239 20.23 26.02 32.88
N GLU A 240 21.37 26.69 33.03
CA GLU A 240 22.14 26.68 34.27
C GLU A 240 21.32 27.26 35.43
N ILE A 241 21.40 26.60 36.58
CA ILE A 241 20.75 26.99 37.83
C ILE A 241 21.70 26.70 38.99
N LEU A 242 21.73 27.57 40.02
CA LEU A 242 22.61 27.42 41.19
C LEU A 242 24.11 27.29 40.84
N GLY A 243 24.56 27.90 39.73
CA GLY A 243 25.92 27.74 39.22
C GLY A 243 26.26 26.35 38.67
N LEU A 244 25.27 25.47 38.49
CA LEU A 244 25.47 24.12 37.96
C LEU A 244 25.39 24.10 36.43
N PRO A 245 26.38 23.50 35.73
CA PRO A 245 26.36 23.42 34.27
C PRO A 245 25.28 22.47 33.74
N ARG A 246 24.70 22.81 32.59
CA ARG A 246 23.73 21.98 31.85
C ARG A 246 24.26 21.60 30.47
N ILE A 247 24.14 20.31 30.11
CA ILE A 247 24.83 19.71 28.95
C ILE A 247 23.92 18.91 28.01
N VAL A 248 22.60 18.89 28.27
CA VAL A 248 21.56 18.23 27.47
C VAL A 248 20.36 19.19 27.35
N SER A 249 20.59 20.40 26.83
CA SER A 249 19.62 21.50 26.83
C SER A 249 19.20 21.98 25.43
N THR A 250 20.03 21.71 24.42
CA THR A 250 19.91 22.28 23.07
C THR A 250 20.11 21.22 21.98
N ILE A 251 19.81 21.58 20.74
CA ILE A 251 20.06 20.71 19.58
C ILE A 251 21.57 20.48 19.34
N GLU A 252 22.42 21.45 19.71
CA GLU A 252 23.88 21.32 19.67
C GLU A 252 24.37 20.31 20.70
N ASP A 253 23.77 20.28 21.89
CA ASP A 253 24.06 19.25 22.90
C ASP A 253 23.72 17.85 22.38
N MET A 254 22.54 17.67 21.77
CA MET A 254 22.16 16.40 21.13
C MET A 254 23.15 16.00 20.03
N ARG A 255 23.57 16.94 19.18
CA ARG A 255 24.58 16.66 18.15
C ARG A 255 25.89 16.17 18.77
N TRP A 256 26.39 16.90 19.77
CA TRP A 256 27.63 16.55 20.46
C TRP A 256 27.56 15.16 21.13
N ILE A 257 26.43 14.77 21.73
CA ILE A 257 26.24 13.44 22.33
C ILE A 257 26.31 12.34 21.26
N ALA A 258 25.63 12.53 20.13
CA ALA A 258 25.64 11.57 19.02
C ALA A 258 27.05 11.40 18.43
N GLU A 259 27.80 12.50 18.28
CA GLU A 259 29.17 12.50 17.76
C GLU A 259 30.20 11.95 18.75
N THR A 260 29.93 12.04 20.05
CA THR A 260 30.83 11.54 21.11
C THR A 260 30.93 10.02 21.11
N VAL A 261 29.79 9.32 20.93
CA VAL A 261 29.74 7.87 20.70
C VAL A 261 28.64 7.57 19.67
N ASP A 262 29.06 7.39 18.41
CA ASP A 262 28.18 7.09 17.28
C ASP A 262 27.76 5.62 17.27
N SER A 263 26.76 5.28 18.08
CA SER A 263 26.21 3.91 18.17
C SER A 263 24.69 3.97 18.35
N ASN A 264 23.94 3.09 17.70
CA ASN A 264 22.48 3.00 17.86
C ASN A 264 22.03 2.61 19.27
N ALA A 265 22.94 2.30 20.19
CA ALA A 265 22.61 2.15 21.61
C ALA A 265 22.58 3.50 22.35
N ASN A 266 23.10 4.58 21.77
CA ASN A 266 23.17 5.92 22.34
C ASN A 266 22.09 6.84 21.74
N GLY A 267 21.10 7.20 22.54
CA GLY A 267 19.98 8.02 22.09
C GLY A 267 19.35 8.86 23.19
N TYR A 268 18.13 9.32 22.93
CA TYR A 268 17.48 10.40 23.65
C TYR A 268 16.10 10.01 24.17
N THR A 269 15.80 10.52 25.36
CA THR A 269 14.42 10.76 25.78
C THR A 269 14.04 12.15 25.30
N MET A 270 13.08 12.23 24.37
CA MET A 270 12.60 13.51 23.88
C MET A 270 11.49 14.02 24.80
N CYS A 271 11.89 14.86 25.77
CA CYS A 271 10.96 15.52 26.70
C CYS A 271 10.57 16.90 26.17
N THR A 272 9.35 16.99 25.63
CA THR A 272 8.85 18.21 25.00
C THR A 272 8.64 19.34 26.00
N GLY A 273 8.33 19.00 27.25
CA GLY A 273 8.16 19.98 28.33
C GLY A 273 9.46 20.60 28.81
N SER A 274 10.56 19.84 28.83
CA SER A 274 11.88 20.38 29.22
C SER A 274 12.44 21.21 28.06
N TYR A 275 12.70 20.60 26.89
CA TYR A 275 13.27 21.33 25.76
C TYR A 275 12.40 22.51 25.31
N GLY A 276 11.06 22.39 25.42
CA GLY A 276 10.10 23.41 25.00
C GLY A 276 10.01 24.64 25.90
N VAL A 277 10.60 24.63 27.11
CA VAL A 277 10.76 25.85 27.93
C VAL A 277 11.56 26.90 27.18
N ARG A 278 12.50 26.47 26.34
CA ARG A 278 13.33 27.34 25.52
C ARG A 278 12.63 27.72 24.22
N ALA A 279 12.45 29.01 24.00
CA ALA A 279 11.85 29.51 22.76
C ALA A 279 12.77 29.31 21.53
N ASP A 280 14.09 29.17 21.73
CA ASP A 280 15.07 28.94 20.67
C ASP A 280 15.19 27.47 20.23
N ASN A 281 14.57 26.52 20.96
CA ASN A 281 14.54 25.12 20.58
C ASN A 281 13.39 24.83 19.59
N ASP A 282 13.74 24.39 18.38
CA ASP A 282 12.78 23.84 17.42
C ASP A 282 12.63 22.32 17.61
N LEU A 283 11.62 21.91 18.37
CA LEU A 283 11.41 20.51 18.73
C LEU A 283 11.13 19.62 17.52
N VAL A 284 10.44 20.15 16.49
CA VAL A 284 10.11 19.39 15.27
C VAL A 284 11.38 19.10 14.49
N LYS A 285 12.25 20.10 14.34
CA LYS A 285 13.57 19.92 13.72
C LYS A 285 14.45 18.96 14.50
N MET A 286 14.43 19.03 15.84
CA MET A 286 15.15 18.07 16.69
C MET A 286 14.68 16.63 16.47
N ILE A 287 13.36 16.40 16.41
CA ILE A 287 12.78 15.08 16.13
C ILE A 287 13.17 14.60 14.73
N LYS A 288 13.08 15.45 13.71
CA LYS A 288 13.43 15.06 12.33
C LYS A 288 14.90 14.72 12.15
N LEU A 289 15.80 15.41 12.87
CA LEU A 289 17.24 15.16 12.78
C LEU A 289 17.69 13.95 13.58
N PHE A 290 17.10 13.72 14.75
CA PHE A 290 17.54 12.66 15.68
C PHE A 290 16.52 11.54 15.86
N GLY A 291 15.50 11.47 15.02
CA GLY A 291 14.37 10.53 15.13
C GLY A 291 14.80 9.07 15.29
N SER A 292 15.80 8.61 14.55
CA SER A 292 16.35 7.24 14.65
C SER A 292 17.00 6.92 16.01
N ARG A 293 17.32 7.94 16.79
CA ARG A 293 17.93 7.88 18.13
C ARG A 293 16.97 8.29 19.25
N ILE A 294 15.72 8.61 18.95
CA ILE A 294 14.71 8.85 19.98
C ILE A 294 14.11 7.49 20.39
N TYR A 295 14.35 7.11 21.64
CA TYR A 295 13.92 5.81 22.18
C TYR A 295 12.81 5.92 23.21
N PHE A 296 12.49 7.14 23.64
CA PHE A 296 11.44 7.38 24.61
C PHE A 296 10.95 8.83 24.52
N LEU A 297 9.66 9.06 24.77
CA LEU A 297 9.00 10.35 24.65
C LEU A 297 8.33 10.72 25.97
N HIS A 298 8.63 11.92 26.48
CA HIS A 298 7.78 12.57 27.47
C HIS A 298 6.99 13.66 26.75
N LEU A 299 5.69 13.45 26.61
CA LEU A 299 4.83 14.37 25.90
C LEU A 299 4.05 15.20 26.93
N ARG A 300 4.46 16.45 27.06
CA ARG A 300 3.81 17.51 27.85
C ARG A 300 4.12 18.88 27.27
N SER A 301 3.38 19.90 27.68
CA SER A 301 3.67 21.27 27.26
C SER A 301 3.80 22.18 28.47
N THR A 302 4.68 23.16 28.38
CA THR A 302 4.76 24.28 29.31
C THR A 302 4.20 25.54 28.64
N LEU A 303 3.91 26.55 29.44
CA LEU A 303 3.58 27.90 28.97
C LEU A 303 4.50 28.89 29.69
N ARG A 304 5.33 29.59 28.92
CA ARG A 304 6.16 30.70 29.39
C ARG A 304 5.28 31.88 29.79
N GLU A 305 5.70 32.58 30.83
CA GLU A 305 5.03 33.77 31.33
C GLU A 305 5.72 35.05 30.84
N GLU A 306 5.31 36.21 31.37
CA GLU A 306 5.87 37.51 30.99
C GLU A 306 7.40 37.57 31.18
N ASN A 307 7.90 37.02 32.30
CA ASN A 307 9.32 36.70 32.40
C ASN A 307 9.58 35.41 31.59
N PRO A 308 10.41 35.44 30.53
CA PRO A 308 10.63 34.29 29.65
C PRO A 308 11.34 33.12 30.36
N SER A 309 11.93 33.36 31.53
CA SER A 309 12.49 32.32 32.39
C SER A 309 11.43 31.69 33.31
N THR A 310 10.30 32.32 33.52
CA THR A 310 9.17 31.77 34.29
C THR A 310 8.25 30.95 33.37
N PHE A 311 7.78 29.80 33.85
CA PHE A 311 6.82 28.96 33.13
C PHE A 311 6.02 28.07 34.08
N HIS A 312 4.85 27.63 33.64
CA HIS A 312 4.06 26.59 34.30
C HIS A 312 3.70 25.46 33.35
N GLU A 313 3.34 24.29 33.89
CA GLU A 313 2.83 23.18 33.08
C GLU A 313 1.47 23.56 32.51
N ALA A 314 1.33 23.46 31.19
CA ALA A 314 0.11 23.75 30.47
C ALA A 314 -0.71 22.47 30.23
N ALA A 315 -1.93 22.62 29.72
CA ALA A 315 -2.61 21.47 29.13
C ALA A 315 -1.79 20.94 27.94
N HIS A 316 -1.82 19.62 27.70
CA HIS A 316 -0.89 18.95 26.78
C HIS A 316 -0.95 19.49 25.34
N LEU A 317 -2.11 20.02 24.94
CA LEU A 317 -2.35 20.58 23.60
C LEU A 317 -2.45 22.12 23.57
N ALA A 318 -2.23 22.82 24.68
CA ALA A 318 -2.52 24.26 24.80
C ALA A 318 -1.40 25.08 25.46
N GLY A 319 -0.15 24.62 25.38
CA GLY A 319 1.01 25.41 25.78
C GLY A 319 1.84 25.85 24.58
N ASP A 320 3.10 26.17 24.84
CA ASP A 320 4.08 26.64 23.84
C ASP A 320 4.52 25.57 22.83
N VAL A 321 4.33 24.29 23.15
CA VAL A 321 4.70 23.19 22.26
C VAL A 321 3.58 22.95 21.26
N ASP A 322 3.88 23.08 19.96
CA ASP A 322 3.01 22.59 18.90
C ASP A 322 2.98 21.05 18.90
N MET A 323 2.09 20.50 19.73
CA MET A 323 1.98 19.05 19.91
C MET A 323 1.49 18.35 18.64
N TYR A 324 0.78 19.04 17.75
CA TYR A 324 0.37 18.48 16.45
C TYR A 324 1.59 18.20 15.58
N GLU A 325 2.45 19.20 15.37
CA GLU A 325 3.65 19.00 14.53
C GLU A 325 4.67 18.06 15.18
N VAL A 326 4.76 18.04 16.52
CA VAL A 326 5.59 17.07 17.26
C VAL A 326 5.11 15.64 17.03
N ILE A 327 3.83 15.34 17.28
CA ILE A 327 3.30 13.98 17.10
C ILE A 327 3.37 13.55 15.64
N LYS A 328 3.14 14.48 14.71
CA LYS A 328 3.29 14.22 13.27
C LYS A 328 4.71 13.82 12.91
N ALA A 329 5.72 14.55 13.39
CA ALA A 329 7.12 14.19 13.16
C ALA A 329 7.49 12.83 13.75
N VAL A 330 6.94 12.48 14.92
CA VAL A 330 7.11 11.14 15.52
C VAL A 330 6.43 10.06 14.69
N ALA A 331 5.20 10.29 14.21
CA ALA A 331 4.47 9.34 13.39
C ALA A 331 5.16 9.09 12.03
N GLU A 332 5.74 10.13 11.43
CA GLU A 332 6.59 10.02 10.23
C GLU A 332 7.84 9.16 10.49
N GLU A 333 8.49 9.32 11.65
CA GLU A 333 9.64 8.50 12.03
C GLU A 333 9.26 7.04 12.30
N GLU A 334 8.15 6.77 13.00
CA GLU A 334 7.65 5.39 13.17
C GLU A 334 7.28 4.75 11.83
N HIS A 335 6.73 5.53 10.89
CA HIS A 335 6.48 5.04 9.53
C HIS A 335 7.77 4.65 8.82
N ARG A 336 8.79 5.50 8.89
CA ARG A 336 10.11 5.23 8.31
C ARG A 336 10.73 3.96 8.90
N ARG A 337 10.62 3.76 10.22
CA ARG A 337 11.07 2.54 10.92
C ARG A 337 10.34 1.31 10.40
N LEU A 338 9.01 1.36 10.30
CA LEU A 338 8.20 0.27 9.77
C LEU A 338 8.60 -0.09 8.34
N ALA A 339 8.80 0.92 7.47
CA ALA A 339 9.26 0.71 6.10
C ALA A 339 10.68 0.09 6.02
N ALA A 340 11.52 0.32 7.02
CA ALA A 340 12.84 -0.30 7.17
C ALA A 340 12.81 -1.69 7.84
N GLY A 341 11.63 -2.20 8.23
CA GLY A 341 11.47 -3.48 8.93
C GLY A 341 11.67 -3.42 10.45
N GLU A 342 11.77 -2.22 11.03
CA GLU A 342 11.82 -1.99 12.47
C GLU A 342 10.39 -1.88 13.03
N ASN A 343 9.89 -2.95 13.65
CA ASN A 343 8.48 -3.05 14.09
C ASN A 343 8.22 -2.57 15.53
N HIS A 344 9.17 -1.89 16.18
CA HIS A 344 8.99 -1.39 17.55
C HIS A 344 8.45 0.04 17.58
N LEU A 345 7.35 0.24 18.30
CA LEU A 345 6.81 1.57 18.57
C LEU A 345 7.66 2.30 19.61
N ILE A 346 7.78 3.62 19.47
CA ILE A 346 8.48 4.46 20.46
C ILE A 346 7.58 4.56 21.70
N PRO A 347 8.05 4.15 22.89
CA PRO A 347 7.30 4.36 24.11
C PRO A 347 7.13 5.85 24.37
N MET A 348 5.93 6.25 24.77
CA MET A 348 5.58 7.61 25.17
C MET A 348 4.83 7.58 26.48
N ARG A 349 4.95 8.65 27.27
CA ARG A 349 4.04 8.92 28.39
C ARG A 349 3.51 10.34 28.34
N PRO A 350 2.25 10.57 28.78
CA PRO A 350 1.79 11.90 29.16
C PRO A 350 2.52 12.30 30.44
N ASP A 351 3.25 13.40 30.39
CA ASP A 351 4.09 13.85 31.48
C ASP A 351 3.46 15.08 32.15
N HIS A 352 3.63 15.22 33.47
CA HIS A 352 3.15 16.37 34.26
C HIS A 352 1.68 16.78 34.01
N GLY A 353 0.74 15.91 34.38
CA GLY A 353 -0.70 16.21 34.33
C GLY A 353 -1.14 17.17 35.45
N HIS A 354 -2.11 18.04 35.16
CA HIS A 354 -2.73 18.92 36.15
C HIS A 354 -3.47 18.12 37.23
N GLN A 355 -3.54 18.64 38.45
CA GLN A 355 -4.52 18.13 39.42
C GLN A 355 -5.88 18.74 39.09
N ILE A 356 -6.84 17.88 38.77
CA ILE A 356 -8.20 18.26 38.37
C ILE A 356 -9.22 17.35 39.01
N LEU A 357 -10.46 17.84 39.14
CA LEU A 357 -11.59 17.06 39.65
C LEU A 357 -11.25 16.40 41.00
N ASP A 358 -11.33 15.08 41.07
CA ASP A 358 -11.14 14.32 42.31
C ASP A 358 -9.66 14.22 42.72
N ASP A 359 -8.71 14.53 41.84
CA ASP A 359 -7.28 14.60 42.18
C ASP A 359 -7.01 15.73 43.19
N LEU A 360 -7.77 16.84 43.14
CA LEU A 360 -7.63 17.99 44.05
C LEU A 360 -7.90 17.64 45.52
N LYS A 361 -8.55 16.49 45.77
CA LYS A 361 -8.90 15.99 47.11
C LYS A 361 -8.02 14.83 47.57
N LYS A 362 -7.10 14.38 46.72
CA LYS A 362 -6.26 13.20 46.96
C LYS A 362 -4.80 13.62 47.14
N LYS A 363 -4.06 12.83 47.91
CA LYS A 363 -2.60 12.93 47.91
C LYS A 363 -2.10 12.38 46.57
N THR A 364 -1.43 13.21 45.80
CA THR A 364 -0.82 12.83 44.52
C THR A 364 0.67 13.13 44.54
N ASN A 365 1.42 12.41 43.72
CA ASN A 365 2.81 12.78 43.42
C ASN A 365 2.78 14.04 42.54
N PRO A 366 3.58 15.08 42.81
CA PRO A 366 3.57 16.33 42.05
C PRO A 366 3.72 16.10 40.55
N GLY A 367 2.78 16.59 39.74
CA GLY A 367 2.73 16.37 38.27
C GLY A 367 2.26 14.96 37.84
N TYR A 368 2.05 14.03 38.76
CA TYR A 368 1.69 12.64 38.44
C TYR A 368 0.31 12.24 38.95
N SER A 369 -0.64 13.19 38.90
CA SER A 369 -2.06 12.94 39.18
C SER A 369 -2.67 11.88 38.24
N ALA A 370 -3.73 11.19 38.68
CA ALA A 370 -4.33 10.12 37.89
C ALA A 370 -5.21 10.69 36.76
N ILE A 371 -6.12 11.61 37.09
CA ILE A 371 -7.10 12.16 36.15
C ILE A 371 -6.41 13.14 35.20
N GLY A 372 -5.47 13.95 35.69
CA GLY A 372 -4.67 14.84 34.83
C GLY A 372 -3.91 14.10 33.74
N ARG A 373 -3.21 13.03 34.10
CA ARG A 373 -2.47 12.20 33.13
C ARG A 373 -3.40 11.36 32.24
N LEU A 374 -4.56 10.95 32.74
CA LEU A 374 -5.60 10.31 31.92
C LEU A 374 -6.07 11.24 30.80
N LYS A 375 -6.37 12.51 31.14
CA LYS A 375 -6.75 13.54 30.17
C LYS A 375 -5.63 13.74 29.15
N GLY A 376 -4.39 13.91 29.60
CA GLY A 376 -3.23 14.05 28.71
C GLY A 376 -3.04 12.85 27.78
N LEU A 377 -3.15 11.62 28.29
CA LEU A 377 -3.07 10.41 27.48
C LEU A 377 -4.16 10.36 26.41
N ALA A 378 -5.41 10.68 26.79
CA ALA A 378 -6.55 10.64 25.90
C ALA A 378 -6.45 11.69 24.79
N GLU A 379 -6.01 12.91 25.12
CA GLU A 379 -5.77 13.99 24.17
C GLU A 379 -4.70 13.60 23.14
N ILE A 380 -3.55 13.12 23.61
CA ILE A 380 -2.45 12.70 22.74
C ILE A 380 -2.85 11.51 21.88
N ARG A 381 -3.52 10.50 22.45
CA ARG A 381 -4.01 9.32 21.71
C ARG A 381 -4.99 9.72 20.59
N GLY A 382 -5.91 10.65 20.87
CA GLY A 382 -6.85 11.14 19.87
C GLY A 382 -6.14 11.86 18.72
N LEU A 383 -5.16 12.71 19.05
CA LEU A 383 -4.34 13.44 18.08
C LEU A 383 -3.50 12.50 17.22
N GLU A 384 -2.80 11.54 17.84
CA GLU A 384 -2.04 10.48 17.18
C GLU A 384 -2.89 9.70 16.18
N LEU A 385 -4.08 9.23 16.59
CA LEU A 385 -4.98 8.46 15.73
C LEU A 385 -5.41 9.27 14.50
N GLY A 386 -5.77 10.55 14.69
CA GLY A 386 -6.15 11.44 13.60
C GLY A 386 -5.02 11.65 12.59
N ILE A 387 -3.80 11.85 13.08
CA ILE A 387 -2.59 12.03 12.27
C ILE A 387 -2.27 10.75 11.49
N HIS A 388 -2.25 9.59 12.15
CA HIS A 388 -1.97 8.32 11.45
C HIS A 388 -2.99 8.06 10.34
N ARG A 389 -4.28 8.29 10.56
CA ARG A 389 -5.28 8.13 9.49
C ARG A 389 -5.07 9.13 8.35
N ALA A 390 -4.70 10.37 8.66
CA ALA A 390 -4.46 11.40 7.65
C ALA A 390 -3.20 11.13 6.80
N ILE A 391 -2.15 10.56 7.38
CA ILE A 391 -0.85 10.34 6.71
C ILE A 391 -0.78 8.96 6.05
N MET A 392 -1.23 7.91 6.73
CA MET A 392 -1.04 6.52 6.32
C MET A 392 -2.08 6.02 5.30
N GLU A 393 -3.19 6.73 5.14
CA GLU A 393 -4.25 6.36 4.18
C GLU A 393 -4.23 7.26 2.93
N LYS A 394 -3.07 7.81 2.54
CA LYS A 394 -2.96 8.57 1.29
C LYS A 394 -3.26 7.67 0.10
N ASN A 395 -4.40 7.91 -0.54
CA ASN A 395 -4.87 7.20 -1.72
C ASN A 395 -5.53 8.21 -2.68
N LEU A 396 -6.11 7.74 -3.78
CA LEU A 396 -6.75 8.60 -4.79
C LEU A 396 -7.87 9.53 -4.27
N VAL A 397 -8.35 9.35 -3.04
CA VAL A 397 -9.42 10.16 -2.43
C VAL A 397 -8.87 11.41 -1.75
N ASN A 398 -7.69 11.33 -1.12
CA ASN A 398 -7.15 12.39 -0.25
C ASN A 398 -5.74 12.85 -0.65
N ALA A 399 -5.11 12.23 -1.65
CA ALA A 399 -3.82 12.66 -2.19
C ALA A 399 -3.99 13.75 -3.26
N VAL A 400 -2.95 14.59 -3.39
CA VAL A 400 -2.78 15.48 -4.53
C VAL A 400 -2.16 14.65 -5.65
N THR A 401 -2.89 14.47 -6.76
CA THR A 401 -2.46 13.69 -7.92
C THR A 401 -2.01 14.60 -9.06
N SER A 402 -1.10 14.10 -9.91
CA SER A 402 -0.64 14.83 -11.10
C SER A 402 -1.68 14.94 -12.21
N VAL A 403 -2.72 14.09 -12.19
CA VAL A 403 -3.86 14.13 -13.10
C VAL A 403 -5.15 14.43 -12.34
N PRO A 404 -6.12 15.12 -12.97
CA PRO A 404 -7.36 15.47 -12.30
C PRO A 404 -8.21 14.23 -11.99
N CYS A 405 -8.84 14.24 -10.82
CA CYS A 405 -9.88 13.27 -10.47
C CYS A 405 -11.18 13.57 -11.23
N PRO A 406 -12.04 12.55 -11.44
CA PRO A 406 -13.39 12.75 -11.98
C PRO A 406 -14.16 13.81 -11.18
N ARG A 407 -14.91 14.68 -11.88
CA ARG A 407 -15.69 15.77 -11.27
C ARG A 407 -16.94 15.29 -10.52
N TRP A 408 -17.15 13.99 -10.40
CA TRP A 408 -18.27 13.37 -9.72
C TRP A 408 -17.83 12.35 -8.68
N THR A 409 -18.79 11.90 -7.89
CA THR A 409 -18.62 10.83 -6.90
C THR A 409 -19.60 9.70 -7.19
N THR A 410 -19.46 8.58 -6.48
CA THR A 410 -20.37 7.44 -6.56
C THR A 410 -21.83 7.80 -6.24
N LYS A 411 -22.08 8.95 -5.57
CA LYS A 411 -23.43 9.47 -5.30
C LYS A 411 -24.21 9.90 -6.54
N ARG A 412 -23.51 10.32 -7.61
CA ARG A 412 -24.15 10.65 -8.89
C ARG A 412 -24.67 9.40 -9.59
N LEU A 413 -24.02 8.26 -9.36
CA LEU A 413 -24.25 7.05 -10.12
C LEU A 413 -25.38 6.21 -9.52
N THR A 414 -26.03 5.42 -10.36
CA THR A 414 -26.95 4.32 -10.04
C THR A 414 -26.34 3.04 -10.58
N SER A 415 -26.42 1.92 -9.83
CA SER A 415 -25.87 0.63 -10.27
C SER A 415 -26.78 0.01 -11.31
N ARG A 416 -26.73 0.54 -12.53
CA ARG A 416 -27.53 0.09 -13.68
C ARG A 416 -26.88 -1.08 -14.42
N ILE A 417 -25.56 -1.24 -14.23
CA ILE A 417 -24.78 -2.36 -14.75
C ILE A 417 -24.24 -3.15 -13.57
N VAL A 418 -24.44 -4.46 -13.57
CA VAL A 418 -23.65 -5.38 -12.73
C VAL A 418 -22.66 -6.09 -13.64
N HIS A 419 -21.37 -6.01 -13.30
CA HIS A 419 -20.32 -6.65 -14.08
C HIS A 419 -19.73 -7.84 -13.32
N LEU A 420 -19.80 -9.04 -13.91
CA LEU A 420 -19.21 -10.25 -13.36
C LEU A 420 -17.82 -10.47 -13.94
N GLY A 421 -16.81 -10.55 -13.07
CA GLY A 421 -15.41 -10.73 -13.45
C GLY A 421 -14.66 -9.41 -13.60
N CYS A 422 -14.62 -8.59 -12.53
CA CYS A 422 -13.83 -7.35 -12.48
C CYS A 422 -12.31 -7.61 -12.52
N GLY A 423 -11.83 -7.93 -13.72
CA GLY A 423 -10.42 -8.16 -14.03
C GLY A 423 -9.71 -6.93 -14.61
N ALA A 424 -8.51 -7.15 -15.15
CA ALA A 424 -7.74 -6.11 -15.81
C ALA A 424 -8.45 -5.58 -17.07
N PHE A 425 -8.96 -6.48 -17.92
CA PHE A 425 -9.60 -6.11 -19.20
C PHE A 425 -10.83 -5.23 -18.99
N HIS A 426 -11.74 -5.61 -18.08
CA HIS A 426 -12.92 -4.82 -17.78
C HIS A 426 -12.60 -3.37 -17.39
N ARG A 427 -11.61 -3.21 -16.50
CA ARG A 427 -11.18 -1.90 -15.98
C ARG A 427 -10.62 -0.99 -17.08
N VAL A 428 -9.92 -1.54 -18.06
CA VAL A 428 -9.38 -0.73 -19.16
C VAL A 428 -10.29 -0.69 -20.39
N HIS A 429 -11.43 -1.39 -20.39
CA HIS A 429 -12.31 -1.46 -21.56
C HIS A 429 -13.72 -0.97 -21.20
N GLN A 430 -14.65 -1.84 -20.81
CA GLN A 430 -16.05 -1.42 -20.61
C GLN A 430 -16.20 -0.33 -19.54
N ALA A 431 -15.46 -0.44 -18.42
CA ALA A 431 -15.48 0.58 -17.39
C ALA A 431 -14.92 1.91 -17.88
N LEU A 432 -13.95 1.89 -18.80
CA LEU A 432 -13.39 3.09 -19.40
C LEU A 432 -14.35 3.72 -20.42
N TYR A 433 -15.03 2.94 -21.27
CA TYR A 433 -16.08 3.47 -22.16
C TYR A 433 -17.16 4.17 -21.34
N THR A 434 -17.65 3.53 -20.28
CA THR A 434 -18.64 4.15 -19.37
C THR A 434 -18.08 5.41 -18.71
N HIS A 435 -16.81 5.43 -18.33
CA HIS A 435 -16.18 6.63 -17.78
C HIS A 435 -16.15 7.79 -18.77
N TYR A 436 -15.79 7.54 -20.03
CA TYR A 436 -15.80 8.56 -21.08
C TYR A 436 -17.22 9.10 -21.38
N VAL A 437 -18.26 8.26 -21.30
CA VAL A 437 -19.65 8.73 -21.38
C VAL A 437 -19.98 9.65 -20.21
N LEU A 438 -19.57 9.29 -18.99
CA LEU A 438 -19.80 10.11 -17.78
C LEU A 438 -19.03 11.44 -17.80
N GLU A 439 -17.88 11.51 -18.47
CA GLU A 439 -17.14 12.77 -18.68
C GLU A 439 -17.90 13.74 -19.60
N GLN A 440 -18.62 13.21 -20.59
CA GLN A 440 -19.27 13.99 -21.65
C GLN A 440 -20.75 14.31 -21.37
N THR A 441 -21.37 13.60 -20.43
CA THR A 441 -22.82 13.68 -20.18
C THR A 441 -23.12 13.78 -18.68
N ASP A 442 -24.39 14.01 -18.33
CA ASP A 442 -24.90 13.92 -16.95
C ASP A 442 -25.49 12.53 -16.60
N SER A 443 -25.18 11.51 -17.42
CA SER A 443 -25.58 10.12 -17.20
C SER A 443 -25.31 9.64 -15.77
N ASP A 444 -26.20 8.79 -15.24
CA ASP A 444 -26.06 8.15 -13.93
C ASP A 444 -25.68 6.66 -14.05
N TRP A 445 -25.34 6.16 -15.24
CA TRP A 445 -24.99 4.76 -15.45
C TRP A 445 -23.68 4.39 -14.73
N GLY A 446 -23.81 3.77 -13.57
CA GLY A 446 -22.71 3.24 -12.77
C GLY A 446 -22.62 1.72 -12.82
N ILE A 447 -21.41 1.22 -12.56
CA ILE A 447 -21.10 -0.21 -12.53
C ILE A 447 -21.00 -0.69 -11.08
N CYS A 448 -21.73 -1.75 -10.75
CA CYS A 448 -21.43 -2.61 -9.61
C CYS A 448 -20.47 -3.72 -10.07
N ALA A 449 -19.23 -3.66 -9.60
CA ALA A 449 -18.20 -4.60 -10.00
C ALA A 449 -18.18 -5.83 -9.09
N VAL A 450 -18.37 -7.02 -9.64
CA VAL A 450 -18.45 -8.28 -8.88
C VAL A 450 -17.30 -9.20 -9.28
N ASN A 451 -16.63 -9.77 -8.28
CA ASN A 451 -15.69 -10.87 -8.50
C ASN A 451 -16.17 -12.11 -7.73
N LEU A 452 -16.23 -13.25 -8.43
CA LEU A 452 -16.76 -14.50 -7.89
C LEU A 452 -15.67 -15.51 -7.48
N MET A 453 -14.41 -15.29 -7.87
CA MET A 453 -13.33 -16.29 -7.77
C MET A 453 -12.07 -15.77 -7.05
N SER A 454 -11.43 -16.64 -6.26
CA SER A 454 -10.11 -16.50 -5.58
C SER A 454 -10.01 -15.58 -4.34
N LYS A 455 -9.06 -15.87 -3.43
CA LYS A 455 -8.69 -14.98 -2.31
C LYS A 455 -8.05 -13.66 -2.77
N GLN A 456 -7.39 -13.67 -3.94
CA GLN A 456 -6.67 -12.51 -4.49
C GLN A 456 -7.63 -11.43 -5.02
N SER A 457 -8.82 -11.82 -5.49
CA SER A 457 -9.82 -10.87 -5.98
C SER A 457 -10.55 -10.10 -4.87
N VAL A 458 -10.58 -10.64 -3.64
CA VAL A 458 -11.09 -9.96 -2.43
C VAL A 458 -10.31 -8.66 -2.21
N THR A 459 -8.98 -8.75 -2.23
CA THR A 459 -8.09 -7.60 -2.01
C THR A 459 -8.33 -6.48 -3.02
N LEU A 460 -8.59 -6.83 -4.28
CA LEU A 460 -8.93 -5.84 -5.31
C LEU A 460 -10.23 -5.09 -4.97
N ILE A 461 -11.29 -5.80 -4.58
CA ILE A 461 -12.57 -5.17 -4.21
C ILE A 461 -12.41 -4.29 -2.97
N GLU A 462 -11.65 -4.74 -1.96
CA GLU A 462 -11.37 -3.93 -0.77
C GLU A 462 -10.58 -2.66 -1.10
N ASN A 463 -9.55 -2.76 -1.94
CA ASN A 463 -8.77 -1.59 -2.36
C ASN A 463 -9.60 -0.61 -3.19
N LEU A 464 -10.45 -1.10 -4.09
CA LEU A 464 -11.41 -0.25 -4.80
C LEU A 464 -12.37 0.45 -3.82
N LYS A 465 -12.93 -0.27 -2.84
CA LYS A 465 -13.79 0.33 -1.79
C LYS A 465 -13.06 1.43 -1.01
N LYS A 466 -11.80 1.21 -0.60
CA LYS A 466 -10.95 2.22 0.09
C LYS A 466 -10.68 3.46 -0.77
N GLN A 467 -10.63 3.30 -2.10
CA GLN A 467 -10.40 4.38 -3.06
C GLN A 467 -11.69 5.03 -3.57
N SER A 468 -12.82 4.89 -2.87
CA SER A 468 -14.14 5.35 -3.34
C SER A 468 -14.46 4.86 -4.76
N MET A 469 -14.11 3.61 -5.04
CA MET A 469 -14.25 2.92 -6.33
C MET A 469 -13.43 3.52 -7.48
N ARG A 470 -12.45 4.38 -7.19
CA ARG A 470 -11.52 4.94 -8.18
C ARG A 470 -10.30 4.06 -8.36
N TYR A 471 -9.73 4.10 -9.55
CA TYR A 471 -8.46 3.48 -9.91
C TYR A 471 -7.86 4.18 -11.13
N THR A 472 -6.59 3.95 -11.42
CA THR A 472 -5.84 4.60 -12.48
C THR A 472 -5.66 3.67 -13.67
N VAL A 473 -5.89 4.19 -14.88
CA VAL A 473 -5.52 3.56 -16.14
C VAL A 473 -4.34 4.31 -16.72
N ALA A 474 -3.29 3.57 -17.08
CA ALA A 474 -2.12 4.07 -17.77
C ALA A 474 -2.11 3.60 -19.23
N GLU A 475 -2.32 4.52 -20.16
CA GLU A 475 -2.29 4.26 -21.60
C GLU A 475 -0.85 4.46 -22.10
N LYS A 476 -0.20 3.37 -22.53
CA LYS A 476 1.21 3.34 -22.96
C LYS A 476 1.32 3.39 -24.49
N GLY A 477 1.43 4.59 -25.04
CA GLY A 477 1.59 4.83 -26.48
C GLY A 477 3.05 5.03 -26.90
N GLN A 478 3.25 5.32 -28.20
CA GLN A 478 4.57 5.67 -28.73
C GLN A 478 5.08 7.01 -28.20
N GLU A 479 4.17 7.99 -28.02
CA GLU A 479 4.49 9.34 -27.56
C GLU A 479 4.70 9.45 -26.04
N GLY A 480 4.38 8.40 -25.28
CA GLY A 480 4.54 8.36 -23.83
C GLY A 480 3.40 7.65 -23.11
N ILE A 481 3.29 7.95 -21.81
CA ILE A 481 2.31 7.34 -20.91
C ILE A 481 1.31 8.41 -20.48
N THR A 482 0.04 8.19 -20.80
CA THR A 482 -1.08 9.02 -20.34
C THR A 482 -1.77 8.34 -19.16
N LEU A 483 -1.93 9.05 -18.05
CA LEU A 483 -2.66 8.55 -16.88
C LEU A 483 -4.07 9.13 -16.83
N LYS A 484 -5.04 8.31 -16.42
CA LYS A 484 -6.42 8.75 -16.17
C LYS A 484 -7.00 8.05 -14.94
N ILE A 485 -7.59 8.81 -14.04
CA ILE A 485 -8.30 8.26 -12.87
C ILE A 485 -9.75 7.98 -13.26
N ILE A 486 -10.15 6.72 -13.16
CA ILE A 486 -11.46 6.22 -13.58
C ILE A 486 -12.45 6.25 -12.43
N GLY A 487 -13.69 6.68 -12.73
CA GLY A 487 -14.77 6.87 -11.76
C GLY A 487 -16.13 6.35 -12.20
N SER A 488 -16.18 5.33 -13.06
CA SER A 488 -17.43 4.72 -13.55
C SER A 488 -18.00 3.62 -12.63
N MET A 489 -17.19 3.12 -11.68
CA MET A 489 -17.64 2.13 -10.72
C MET A 489 -18.31 2.81 -9.52
N LYS A 490 -19.53 2.38 -9.21
CA LYS A 490 -20.31 2.88 -8.06
C LYS A 490 -19.99 2.12 -6.78
N GLU A 491 -19.91 0.80 -6.88
CA GLU A 491 -19.68 -0.11 -5.75
C GLU A 491 -19.04 -1.41 -6.25
N GLY A 492 -18.47 -2.18 -5.33
CA GLY A 492 -17.88 -3.49 -5.61
C GLY A 492 -18.39 -4.53 -4.64
N MET A 493 -18.57 -5.78 -5.11
CA MET A 493 -19.07 -6.87 -4.28
C MET A 493 -18.25 -8.15 -4.46
N HIS A 494 -18.16 -8.93 -3.38
CA HIS A 494 -17.50 -10.23 -3.38
C HIS A 494 -18.24 -11.20 -2.44
N PRO A 495 -18.42 -12.50 -2.79
CA PRO A 495 -19.14 -13.45 -1.94
C PRO A 495 -18.62 -13.57 -0.51
N LEU A 496 -17.29 -13.46 -0.31
CA LEU A 496 -16.66 -13.50 1.02
C LEU A 496 -16.83 -12.21 1.85
N ILE A 497 -17.13 -11.08 1.22
CA ILE A 497 -17.31 -9.79 1.90
C ILE A 497 -18.80 -9.54 2.15
N ASP A 498 -19.60 -9.66 1.08
CA ASP A 498 -20.99 -9.21 1.05
C ASP A 498 -21.99 -10.38 1.11
N GLY A 499 -21.54 -11.61 0.82
CA GLY A 499 -22.40 -12.80 0.77
C GLY A 499 -23.03 -13.05 -0.59
N ILE A 500 -23.33 -14.32 -0.87
CA ILE A 500 -23.91 -14.80 -2.14
C ILE A 500 -25.27 -14.14 -2.39
N GLN A 501 -26.15 -14.14 -1.38
CA GLN A 501 -27.50 -13.62 -1.53
C GLN A 501 -27.51 -12.12 -1.84
N ALA A 502 -26.62 -11.34 -1.23
CA ALA A 502 -26.54 -9.90 -1.49
C ALA A 502 -26.19 -9.59 -2.95
N ILE A 503 -25.33 -10.40 -3.57
CA ILE A 503 -24.97 -10.26 -4.99
C ILE A 503 -26.16 -10.61 -5.88
N ILE A 504 -26.88 -11.70 -5.59
CA ILE A 504 -28.07 -12.10 -6.34
C ILE A 504 -29.16 -11.01 -6.24
N GLU A 505 -29.40 -10.47 -5.04
CA GLU A 505 -30.34 -9.36 -4.83
C GLU A 505 -29.91 -8.09 -5.58
N LYS A 506 -28.61 -7.78 -5.60
CA LYS A 506 -28.10 -6.65 -6.38
C LYS A 506 -28.39 -6.84 -7.87
N MET A 507 -28.12 -8.01 -8.43
CA MET A 507 -28.40 -8.34 -9.84
C MET A 507 -29.92 -8.32 -10.14
N ALA A 508 -30.74 -8.69 -9.16
CA ALA A 508 -32.20 -8.66 -9.27
C ALA A 508 -32.80 -7.26 -9.00
N HIS A 509 -32.00 -6.25 -8.64
CA HIS A 509 -32.52 -4.92 -8.31
C HIS A 509 -33.18 -4.26 -9.53
N PRO A 510 -34.33 -3.56 -9.39
CA PRO A 510 -35.08 -2.99 -10.51
C PRO A 510 -34.27 -2.03 -11.39
N ASP A 511 -33.37 -1.25 -10.79
CA ASP A 511 -32.51 -0.30 -11.52
C ASP A 511 -31.44 -0.98 -12.41
N VAL A 512 -31.12 -2.25 -12.16
CA VAL A 512 -30.19 -3.00 -13.02
C VAL A 512 -30.88 -3.29 -14.34
N ALA A 513 -30.23 -2.83 -15.42
CA ALA A 513 -30.64 -3.01 -16.80
C ALA A 513 -29.72 -3.97 -17.56
N ILE A 514 -28.44 -4.04 -17.18
CA ILE A 514 -27.43 -4.85 -17.86
C ILE A 514 -26.64 -5.69 -16.84
N ILE A 515 -26.47 -6.98 -17.14
CA ILE A 515 -25.47 -7.83 -16.50
C ILE A 515 -24.39 -8.14 -17.54
N SER A 516 -23.18 -7.63 -17.34
CA SER A 516 -22.06 -7.81 -18.28
C SER A 516 -21.00 -8.77 -17.74
N LEU A 517 -20.22 -9.39 -18.62
CA LEU A 517 -19.32 -10.50 -18.25
C LEU A 517 -17.93 -10.36 -18.86
N THR A 518 -16.89 -10.56 -18.05
CA THR A 518 -15.56 -10.98 -18.50
C THR A 518 -15.07 -12.12 -17.60
N ILE A 519 -15.64 -13.30 -17.80
CA ILE A 519 -15.46 -14.47 -16.93
C ILE A 519 -14.52 -15.52 -17.53
N THR A 520 -13.88 -15.22 -18.66
CA THR A 520 -13.11 -16.13 -19.52
C THR A 520 -13.97 -17.22 -20.16
N GLU A 521 -13.43 -17.89 -21.17
CA GLU A 521 -14.10 -18.98 -21.91
C GLU A 521 -14.57 -20.10 -20.97
N LYS A 522 -13.80 -20.38 -19.92
CA LYS A 522 -14.13 -21.43 -18.93
C LYS A 522 -15.30 -21.04 -18.02
N GLY A 523 -15.59 -19.75 -17.88
CA GLY A 523 -16.65 -19.25 -17.00
C GLY A 523 -18.07 -19.61 -17.47
N TYR A 524 -18.24 -19.92 -18.76
CA TYR A 524 -19.52 -20.33 -19.36
C TYR A 524 -19.89 -21.78 -19.04
N CYS A 525 -18.94 -22.58 -18.53
CA CYS A 525 -19.14 -24.00 -18.22
C CYS A 525 -19.68 -24.82 -19.42
N THR A 526 -19.32 -24.42 -20.65
CA THR A 526 -19.72 -25.12 -21.87
C THR A 526 -18.66 -26.14 -22.30
N ASP A 527 -19.09 -27.23 -22.91
CA ASP A 527 -18.21 -28.16 -23.60
C ASP A 527 -17.59 -27.48 -24.84
N ALA A 528 -16.26 -27.55 -24.95
CA ALA A 528 -15.53 -26.81 -25.97
C ALA A 528 -15.78 -27.33 -27.40
N ALA A 529 -16.22 -28.58 -27.56
CA ALA A 529 -16.45 -29.18 -28.87
C ALA A 529 -17.86 -28.86 -29.39
N THR A 530 -18.83 -28.76 -28.49
CA THR A 530 -20.25 -28.64 -28.82
C THR A 530 -20.82 -27.25 -28.55
N GLY A 531 -20.15 -26.43 -27.72
CA GLY A 531 -20.62 -25.10 -27.33
C GLY A 531 -21.82 -25.11 -26.38
N HIS A 532 -22.28 -26.29 -25.96
CA HIS A 532 -23.40 -26.47 -25.06
C HIS A 532 -22.94 -26.53 -23.60
N LEU A 533 -23.80 -26.11 -22.67
CA LEU A 533 -23.57 -26.27 -21.24
C LEU A 533 -23.20 -27.72 -20.90
N ASP A 534 -22.08 -27.92 -20.21
CA ASP A 534 -21.67 -29.25 -19.74
C ASP A 534 -22.38 -29.58 -18.41
N PRO A 535 -23.37 -30.49 -18.39
CA PRO A 535 -24.07 -30.87 -17.17
C PRO A 535 -23.18 -31.63 -16.18
N ASN A 536 -22.01 -32.13 -16.62
CA ASN A 536 -21.05 -32.83 -15.77
C ASN A 536 -20.04 -31.89 -15.12
N ASN A 537 -20.04 -30.60 -15.45
CA ASN A 537 -19.18 -29.61 -14.83
C ASN A 537 -19.50 -29.49 -13.33
N GLU A 538 -18.48 -29.57 -12.45
CA GLU A 538 -18.68 -29.58 -11.00
C GLU A 538 -19.42 -28.35 -10.46
N LEU A 539 -19.26 -27.18 -11.08
CA LEU A 539 -19.96 -25.97 -10.68
C LEU A 539 -21.44 -26.07 -11.06
N ILE A 540 -21.74 -26.56 -12.26
CA ILE A 540 -23.11 -26.71 -12.76
C ILE A 540 -23.87 -27.77 -11.98
N ILE A 541 -23.26 -28.90 -11.62
CA ILE A 541 -23.88 -29.92 -10.75
C ILE A 541 -24.33 -29.29 -9.42
N LYS A 542 -23.48 -28.45 -8.81
CA LYS A 542 -23.79 -27.77 -7.55
C LYS A 542 -24.92 -26.73 -7.72
N ASP A 543 -24.91 -26.01 -8.83
CA ASP A 543 -25.92 -24.99 -9.14
C ASP A 543 -27.29 -25.60 -9.44
N ILE A 544 -27.33 -26.79 -10.05
CA ILE A 544 -28.57 -27.57 -10.23
C ILE A 544 -29.08 -28.05 -8.87
N ALA A 545 -28.20 -28.61 -8.03
CA ALA A 545 -28.58 -29.15 -6.74
C ALA A 545 -29.07 -28.09 -5.75
N ASN A 546 -28.51 -26.87 -5.82
CA ASN A 546 -28.90 -25.76 -4.94
C ASN A 546 -28.92 -24.40 -5.67
N PRO A 547 -30.02 -24.09 -6.39
CA PRO A 547 -30.13 -22.86 -7.17
C PRO A 547 -30.08 -21.57 -6.35
N ALA A 548 -30.38 -21.63 -5.05
CA ALA A 548 -30.32 -20.47 -4.15
C ALA A 548 -28.90 -20.14 -3.68
N VAL A 549 -27.94 -21.06 -3.86
CA VAL A 549 -26.55 -20.90 -3.39
C VAL A 549 -25.57 -21.25 -4.53
N PRO A 550 -25.59 -20.50 -5.65
CA PRO A 550 -24.81 -20.82 -6.83
C PRO A 550 -23.30 -20.69 -6.61
N ARG A 551 -22.54 -21.28 -7.55
CA ARG A 551 -21.08 -21.41 -7.59
C ARG A 551 -20.52 -20.95 -8.93
N SER A 552 -21.22 -21.15 -10.04
CA SER A 552 -20.81 -20.63 -11.35
C SER A 552 -21.40 -19.24 -11.61
N ALA A 553 -20.74 -18.44 -12.48
CA ALA A 553 -21.30 -17.16 -12.93
C ALA A 553 -22.69 -17.34 -13.57
N ILE A 554 -22.87 -18.40 -14.36
CA ILE A 554 -24.15 -18.78 -14.96
C ILE A 554 -25.22 -19.02 -13.89
N GLY A 555 -24.89 -19.71 -12.81
CA GLY A 555 -25.78 -19.93 -11.67
C GLY A 555 -26.20 -18.64 -10.96
N TYR A 556 -25.29 -17.69 -10.75
CA TYR A 556 -25.63 -16.37 -10.17
C TYR A 556 -26.63 -15.60 -11.05
N ILE A 557 -26.41 -15.62 -12.37
CA ILE A 557 -27.31 -14.95 -13.32
C ILE A 557 -28.67 -15.62 -13.33
N THR A 558 -28.73 -16.95 -13.45
CA THR A 558 -29.99 -17.69 -13.46
C THR A 558 -30.76 -17.49 -12.15
N ALA A 559 -30.09 -17.45 -11.00
CA ALA A 559 -30.72 -17.15 -9.72
C ALA A 559 -31.27 -15.72 -9.65
N ALA A 560 -30.55 -14.73 -10.17
CA ALA A 560 -31.03 -13.36 -10.23
C ALA A 560 -32.23 -13.22 -11.18
N LEU A 561 -32.19 -13.86 -12.36
CA LEU A 561 -33.30 -13.88 -13.32
C LEU A 561 -34.53 -14.57 -12.73
N ARG A 562 -34.35 -15.64 -11.94
CA ARG A 562 -35.44 -16.28 -11.17
C ARG A 562 -36.12 -15.29 -10.23
N LEU A 563 -35.35 -14.54 -9.44
CA LEU A 563 -35.93 -13.53 -8.55
C LEU A 563 -36.67 -12.44 -9.32
N ARG A 564 -36.15 -11.99 -10.47
CA ARG A 564 -36.83 -11.00 -11.32
C ARG A 564 -38.13 -11.55 -11.89
N PHE A 565 -38.14 -12.81 -12.34
CA PHE A 565 -39.33 -13.51 -12.82
C PHE A 565 -40.40 -13.62 -11.72
N GLU A 566 -40.02 -14.13 -10.55
CA GLU A 566 -40.93 -14.32 -9.40
C GLU A 566 -41.51 -13.00 -8.89
N ARG A 567 -40.72 -11.92 -8.95
CA ARG A 567 -41.10 -10.56 -8.50
C ARG A 567 -41.68 -9.69 -9.61
N GLN A 568 -41.82 -10.22 -10.83
CA GLN A 568 -42.33 -9.50 -12.01
C GLN A 568 -41.59 -8.17 -12.28
N LEU A 569 -40.26 -8.19 -12.13
CA LEU A 569 -39.41 -7.04 -12.38
C LEU A 569 -39.13 -6.89 -13.88
N PRO A 570 -38.77 -5.67 -14.37
CA PRO A 570 -38.32 -5.48 -15.75
C PRO A 570 -37.20 -6.46 -16.11
N SER A 571 -37.09 -6.85 -17.37
CA SER A 571 -35.99 -7.73 -17.77
C SER A 571 -34.64 -7.00 -17.83
N VAL A 572 -33.58 -7.75 -18.09
CA VAL A 572 -32.20 -7.25 -18.23
C VAL A 572 -31.57 -7.78 -19.50
N THR A 573 -30.53 -7.10 -19.96
CA THR A 573 -29.66 -7.59 -21.04
C THR A 573 -28.47 -8.32 -20.45
N ILE A 574 -28.10 -9.48 -21.00
CA ILE A 574 -26.87 -10.19 -20.67
C ILE A 574 -25.83 -9.87 -21.74
N LEU A 575 -24.81 -9.09 -21.39
CA LEU A 575 -23.82 -8.57 -22.33
C LEU A 575 -22.46 -9.25 -22.11
N SER A 576 -22.18 -10.31 -22.87
CA SER A 576 -20.85 -10.91 -22.84
C SER A 576 -19.81 -9.97 -23.47
N CYS A 577 -18.68 -9.81 -22.80
CA CYS A 577 -17.50 -9.09 -23.29
C CYS A 577 -16.25 -9.99 -23.25
N ASP A 578 -16.44 -11.31 -23.23
CA ASP A 578 -15.35 -12.27 -23.38
C ASP A 578 -15.01 -12.46 -24.86
N ASN A 579 -13.77 -12.85 -25.14
CA ASN A 579 -13.28 -13.11 -26.49
C ASN A 579 -13.68 -14.53 -26.96
N VAL A 580 -14.99 -14.81 -26.91
CA VAL A 580 -15.64 -16.02 -27.43
C VAL A 580 -16.37 -15.63 -28.71
N ARG A 581 -16.37 -16.49 -29.73
CA ARG A 581 -17.14 -16.26 -30.96
C ARG A 581 -18.64 -16.29 -30.65
N GLU A 582 -19.40 -15.36 -31.21
CA GLU A 582 -20.86 -15.27 -30.97
C GLU A 582 -21.16 -15.32 -29.46
N ASN A 583 -20.38 -14.58 -28.67
CA ASN A 583 -20.37 -14.66 -27.21
C ASN A 583 -21.75 -14.46 -26.55
N GLY A 584 -22.63 -13.66 -27.16
CA GLY A 584 -24.02 -13.51 -26.75
C GLY A 584 -24.80 -14.82 -26.87
N HIS A 585 -24.66 -15.54 -27.99
CA HIS A 585 -25.31 -16.84 -28.20
C HIS A 585 -24.81 -17.92 -27.23
N VAL A 586 -23.50 -17.94 -26.93
CA VAL A 586 -22.93 -18.86 -25.94
C VAL A 586 -23.48 -18.57 -24.54
N ALA A 587 -23.55 -17.29 -24.14
CA ALA A 587 -24.18 -16.91 -22.89
C ALA A 587 -25.67 -17.31 -22.82
N ARG A 588 -26.40 -17.10 -23.92
CA ARG A 588 -27.81 -17.48 -24.08
C ARG A 588 -28.00 -18.97 -23.88
N GLU A 589 -27.20 -19.79 -24.58
CA GLU A 589 -27.25 -21.24 -24.49
C GLU A 589 -27.00 -21.70 -23.05
N ALA A 590 -25.91 -21.27 -22.44
CA ALA A 590 -25.50 -21.72 -21.10
C ALA A 590 -26.57 -21.39 -20.04
N ILE A 591 -27.13 -20.17 -20.08
CA ILE A 591 -28.14 -19.71 -19.13
C ILE A 591 -29.48 -20.43 -19.36
N LEU A 592 -29.93 -20.57 -20.61
CA LEU A 592 -31.18 -21.27 -20.92
C LEU A 592 -31.10 -22.75 -20.59
N SER A 593 -29.98 -23.41 -20.89
CA SER A 593 -29.77 -24.83 -20.59
C SER A 593 -29.79 -25.08 -19.09
N LEU A 594 -29.13 -24.23 -18.28
CA LEU A 594 -29.22 -24.33 -16.82
C LEU A 594 -30.64 -24.04 -16.32
N ALA A 595 -31.32 -23.04 -16.88
CA ALA A 595 -32.69 -22.71 -16.50
C ALA A 595 -33.65 -23.88 -16.79
N ARG A 596 -33.55 -24.55 -17.94
CA ARG A 596 -34.38 -25.73 -18.28
C ARG A 596 -34.16 -26.89 -17.32
N LEU A 597 -32.91 -27.11 -16.90
CA LEU A 597 -32.58 -28.15 -15.92
C LEU A 597 -33.16 -27.85 -14.52
N GLN A 598 -33.49 -26.60 -14.22
CA GLN A 598 -34.05 -26.18 -12.93
C GLN A 598 -35.58 -25.95 -12.96
N ASP A 599 -36.09 -25.26 -13.99
CA ASP A 599 -37.48 -24.83 -14.12
C ASP A 599 -37.81 -24.37 -15.56
N GLU A 600 -38.65 -25.15 -16.24
CA GLU A 600 -39.06 -24.89 -17.63
C GLU A 600 -39.78 -23.54 -17.82
N LYS A 601 -40.56 -23.09 -16.83
CA LYS A 601 -41.28 -21.80 -16.94
C LYS A 601 -40.30 -20.63 -16.90
N LEU A 602 -39.28 -20.73 -16.05
CA LEU A 602 -38.21 -19.73 -16.01
C LEU A 602 -37.45 -19.70 -17.33
N ALA A 603 -37.09 -20.86 -17.89
CA ALA A 603 -36.39 -20.93 -19.17
C ALA A 603 -37.19 -20.25 -20.30
N GLN A 604 -38.49 -20.54 -20.40
CA GLN A 604 -39.35 -19.92 -21.41
C GLN A 604 -39.47 -18.39 -21.22
N TRP A 605 -39.50 -17.92 -19.97
CA TRP A 605 -39.51 -16.50 -19.67
C TRP A 605 -38.19 -15.82 -20.06
N ILE A 606 -37.04 -16.43 -19.71
CA ILE A 606 -35.71 -15.92 -20.08
C ILE A 606 -35.61 -15.82 -21.61
N GLU A 607 -36.00 -16.88 -22.32
CA GLU A 607 -35.97 -16.94 -23.78
C GLU A 607 -36.78 -15.82 -24.44
N ASN A 608 -37.90 -15.41 -23.83
CA ASN A 608 -38.81 -14.42 -24.38
C ASN A 608 -38.56 -12.99 -23.92
N GLN A 609 -37.85 -12.79 -22.81
CA GLN A 609 -37.75 -11.48 -22.14
C GLN A 609 -36.33 -10.96 -22.00
N VAL A 610 -35.31 -11.81 -22.04
CA VAL A 610 -33.89 -11.43 -21.86
C VAL A 610 -33.20 -11.39 -23.22
N THR A 611 -32.41 -10.34 -23.48
CA THR A 611 -31.57 -10.27 -24.69
C THR A 611 -30.11 -10.60 -24.39
N PHE A 612 -29.44 -11.12 -25.42
CA PHE A 612 -28.07 -11.60 -25.38
C PHE A 612 -27.29 -11.08 -26.60
N PRO A 613 -27.07 -9.76 -26.72
CA PRO A 613 -26.31 -9.18 -27.82
C PRO A 613 -24.88 -9.73 -27.86
N CYS A 614 -24.37 -10.03 -29.05
CA CYS A 614 -22.97 -10.34 -29.26
C CYS A 614 -22.11 -9.07 -29.24
N THR A 615 -20.84 -9.22 -28.85
CA THR A 615 -19.88 -8.13 -28.87
C THR A 615 -18.52 -8.56 -29.41
N MET A 616 -17.87 -7.65 -30.13
CA MET A 616 -16.44 -7.75 -30.44
C MET A 616 -15.69 -6.72 -29.59
N VAL A 617 -14.80 -7.22 -28.74
CA VAL A 617 -13.98 -6.39 -27.85
C VAL A 617 -12.51 -6.48 -28.25
N ASP A 618 -11.79 -5.36 -28.28
CA ASP A 618 -10.36 -5.35 -28.57
C ASP A 618 -9.64 -4.26 -27.78
N ARG A 619 -8.67 -4.72 -26.98
CA ARG A 619 -7.65 -3.90 -26.32
C ARG A 619 -6.58 -4.82 -25.74
N ILE A 620 -5.32 -4.48 -25.93
CA ILE A 620 -4.19 -5.15 -25.33
C ILE A 620 -4.00 -4.67 -23.89
N VAL A 621 -3.94 -5.63 -22.95
CA VAL A 621 -3.83 -5.38 -21.51
C VAL A 621 -2.81 -6.32 -20.90
N PRO A 622 -1.56 -5.87 -20.70
CA PRO A 622 -0.57 -6.64 -19.96
C PRO A 622 -1.00 -6.87 -18.52
N ALA A 623 -0.50 -7.93 -17.89
CA ALA A 623 -0.67 -8.12 -16.46
C ALA A 623 0.02 -6.99 -15.68
N ALA A 624 -0.60 -6.54 -14.59
CA ALA A 624 0.04 -5.57 -13.70
C ALA A 624 1.25 -6.21 -12.99
N THR A 625 2.40 -5.56 -13.04
CA THR A 625 3.62 -5.95 -12.33
C THR A 625 4.00 -4.91 -11.29
N PRO A 626 4.76 -5.24 -10.23
CA PRO A 626 5.23 -4.26 -9.25
C PRO A 626 5.97 -3.08 -9.88
N GLU A 627 6.73 -3.32 -10.96
CA GLU A 627 7.44 -2.29 -11.71
C GLU A 627 6.46 -1.34 -12.41
N THR A 628 5.40 -1.89 -13.00
CA THR A 628 4.35 -1.09 -13.65
C THR A 628 3.59 -0.24 -12.64
N LEU A 629 3.27 -0.79 -11.46
CA LEU A 629 2.60 -0.04 -10.38
C LEU A 629 3.49 1.07 -9.83
N THR A 630 4.79 0.79 -9.66
CA THR A 630 5.78 1.79 -9.21
C THR A 630 5.92 2.93 -10.23
N GLU A 631 5.99 2.61 -11.52
CA GLU A 631 6.04 3.60 -12.59
C GLU A 631 4.80 4.51 -12.59
N ILE A 632 3.61 3.92 -12.40
CA ILE A 632 2.36 4.70 -12.30
C ILE A 632 2.39 5.58 -11.05
N ALA A 633 2.79 5.05 -9.89
CA ALA A 633 2.84 5.80 -8.64
C ALA A 633 3.78 7.01 -8.71
N GLN A 634 4.97 6.84 -9.31
CA GLN A 634 5.94 7.93 -9.51
C GLN A 634 5.39 9.05 -10.37
N ARG A 635 4.65 8.72 -11.44
CA ARG A 635 4.03 9.70 -12.33
C ARG A 635 2.78 10.32 -11.71
N LEU A 636 2.01 9.55 -10.94
CA LEU A 636 0.75 9.96 -10.34
C LEU A 636 0.93 10.82 -9.09
N GLY A 637 2.02 10.61 -8.34
CA GLY A 637 2.30 11.25 -7.05
C GLY A 637 1.71 10.53 -5.83
N VAL A 638 1.04 9.39 -6.04
CA VAL A 638 0.48 8.53 -4.98
C VAL A 638 0.45 7.09 -5.47
N GLU A 639 0.58 6.14 -4.55
CA GLU A 639 0.37 4.73 -4.84
C GLU A 639 -1.09 4.42 -5.15
N ASP A 640 -1.32 3.62 -6.18
CA ASP A 640 -2.63 3.09 -6.53
C ASP A 640 -2.50 1.57 -6.75
N PRO A 641 -2.80 0.74 -5.74
CA PRO A 641 -2.78 -0.73 -5.87
C PRO A 641 -3.81 -1.27 -6.86
N CYS A 642 -4.76 -0.46 -7.31
CA CYS A 642 -5.73 -0.81 -8.33
C CYS A 642 -5.32 -0.34 -9.73
N ALA A 643 -4.15 0.27 -9.92
CA ALA A 643 -3.74 0.77 -11.22
C ALA A 643 -3.52 -0.35 -12.25
N ILE A 644 -3.72 -0.03 -13.52
CA ILE A 644 -3.54 -0.98 -14.63
C ILE A 644 -3.03 -0.25 -15.88
N ALA A 645 -2.13 -0.91 -16.62
CA ALA A 645 -1.59 -0.39 -17.87
C ALA A 645 -2.22 -1.09 -19.08
N CYS A 646 -2.35 -0.36 -20.19
CA CYS A 646 -2.90 -0.86 -21.45
C CYS A 646 -2.35 -0.08 -22.65
N GLU A 647 -2.62 -0.57 -23.86
CA GLU A 647 -2.39 0.21 -25.08
C GLU A 647 -3.41 1.36 -25.21
N PRO A 648 -3.12 2.46 -25.93
CA PRO A 648 -4.09 3.52 -26.19
C PRO A 648 -5.28 3.09 -27.05
N PHE A 649 -5.04 2.19 -28.02
CA PHE A 649 -6.10 1.68 -28.89
C PHE A 649 -7.17 0.93 -28.09
N ARG A 650 -8.44 1.12 -28.47
CA ARG A 650 -9.58 0.38 -27.95
C ARG A 650 -10.67 0.32 -29.01
N GLN A 651 -11.32 -0.84 -29.13
CA GLN A 651 -12.48 -1.01 -30.00
C GLN A 651 -13.56 -1.84 -29.30
N TRP A 652 -14.81 -1.45 -29.49
CA TRP A 652 -15.97 -2.17 -28.99
C TRP A 652 -17.10 -2.09 -30.00
N VAL A 653 -17.45 -3.23 -30.59
CA VAL A 653 -18.61 -3.37 -31.48
C VAL A 653 -19.67 -4.19 -30.76
N ILE A 654 -20.92 -3.73 -30.79
CA ILE A 654 -22.01 -4.25 -29.97
C ILE A 654 -23.25 -4.38 -30.84
N GLU A 655 -23.94 -5.51 -30.79
CA GLU A 655 -25.29 -5.62 -31.34
C GLU A 655 -26.27 -4.76 -30.54
N ASP A 656 -27.03 -3.88 -31.22
CA ASP A 656 -27.95 -2.96 -30.53
C ASP A 656 -29.27 -3.62 -30.10
N ASN A 657 -29.17 -4.63 -29.23
CA ASN A 657 -30.29 -5.45 -28.78
C ASN A 657 -30.42 -5.44 -27.24
N PHE A 658 -30.91 -4.34 -26.69
CA PHE A 658 -31.04 -4.11 -25.25
C PHE A 658 -32.50 -3.97 -24.81
N VAL A 659 -32.96 -4.82 -23.89
CA VAL A 659 -34.37 -4.81 -23.43
C VAL A 659 -34.73 -3.70 -22.44
N ASN A 660 -33.75 -3.09 -21.78
CA ASN A 660 -33.99 -2.14 -20.69
C ASN A 660 -33.03 -0.93 -20.76
N GLY A 661 -32.76 -0.48 -21.99
CA GLY A 661 -31.83 0.62 -22.27
C GLY A 661 -30.35 0.25 -22.08
N ARG A 662 -29.49 1.19 -22.45
CA ARG A 662 -28.02 1.11 -22.36
C ARG A 662 -27.43 2.52 -22.24
N PRO A 663 -26.16 2.66 -21.83
CA PRO A 663 -25.43 3.92 -21.98
C PRO A 663 -25.23 4.31 -23.45
N ASP A 664 -25.04 5.61 -23.68
CA ASP A 664 -24.65 6.19 -24.98
C ASP A 664 -23.15 5.95 -25.25
N TRP A 665 -22.73 4.67 -25.26
CA TRP A 665 -21.32 4.29 -25.43
C TRP A 665 -20.73 4.71 -26.79
N ASP A 666 -21.56 5.04 -27.77
CA ASP A 666 -21.18 5.64 -29.05
C ASP A 666 -20.50 7.01 -28.89
N LEU A 667 -20.89 7.81 -27.89
CA LEU A 667 -20.18 9.05 -27.53
C LEU A 667 -18.75 8.79 -27.03
N ALA A 668 -18.49 7.57 -26.53
CA ALA A 668 -17.17 7.11 -26.15
C ALA A 668 -16.47 6.29 -27.24
N GLY A 669 -17.05 6.19 -28.45
CA GLY A 669 -16.48 5.51 -29.60
C GLY A 669 -16.86 4.03 -29.76
N ALA A 670 -17.85 3.52 -29.01
CA ALA A 670 -18.38 2.18 -29.28
C ALA A 670 -19.23 2.19 -30.56
N GLN A 671 -19.26 1.06 -31.27
CA GLN A 671 -19.97 0.92 -32.54
C GLN A 671 -21.17 0.01 -32.34
N PHE A 672 -22.38 0.55 -32.54
CA PHE A 672 -23.61 -0.24 -32.52
C PHE A 672 -23.95 -0.70 -33.94
N VAL A 673 -24.22 -1.99 -34.08
CA VAL A 673 -24.49 -2.65 -35.37
C VAL A 673 -25.64 -3.64 -35.24
N ASP A 674 -26.17 -4.08 -36.37
CA ASP A 674 -27.20 -5.13 -36.40
C ASP A 674 -26.61 -6.54 -36.22
N ASP A 675 -25.40 -6.77 -36.74
CA ASP A 675 -24.68 -8.05 -36.69
C ASP A 675 -23.18 -7.82 -36.44
N VAL A 676 -22.66 -8.43 -35.38
CA VAL A 676 -21.25 -8.32 -34.97
C VAL A 676 -20.35 -9.35 -35.69
N ALA A 677 -20.90 -10.43 -36.24
CA ALA A 677 -20.13 -11.51 -36.85
C ALA A 677 -19.13 -11.05 -37.94
N PRO A 678 -19.45 -10.08 -38.82
CA PRO A 678 -18.46 -9.51 -39.76
C PRO A 678 -17.23 -8.91 -39.07
N PHE A 679 -17.43 -8.20 -37.97
CA PHE A 679 -16.37 -7.52 -37.22
C PHE A 679 -15.52 -8.51 -36.41
N GLU A 680 -16.13 -9.57 -35.86
CA GLU A 680 -15.39 -10.70 -35.28
C GLU A 680 -14.47 -11.34 -36.31
N MET A 681 -14.99 -11.63 -37.51
CA MET A 681 -14.22 -12.20 -38.61
C MET A 681 -13.11 -11.26 -39.08
N MET A 682 -13.39 -9.95 -39.16
CA MET A 682 -12.38 -8.92 -39.48
C MET A 682 -11.21 -8.98 -38.48
N LYS A 683 -11.50 -8.95 -37.17
CA LYS A 683 -10.47 -9.07 -36.13
C LYS A 683 -9.74 -10.42 -36.20
N LEU A 684 -10.47 -11.53 -36.35
CA LEU A 684 -9.91 -12.88 -36.40
C LEU A 684 -8.92 -13.05 -37.56
N ARG A 685 -9.22 -12.48 -38.73
CA ARG A 685 -8.40 -12.63 -39.93
C ARG A 685 -7.30 -11.57 -40.02
N MET A 686 -7.66 -10.29 -39.94
CA MET A 686 -6.70 -9.19 -40.16
C MET A 686 -5.79 -8.95 -38.96
N LEU A 687 -6.29 -9.02 -37.72
CA LEU A 687 -5.44 -8.84 -36.53
C LEU A 687 -4.84 -10.17 -36.07
N ASN A 688 -5.69 -11.16 -35.78
CA ASN A 688 -5.22 -12.42 -35.19
C ASN A 688 -4.43 -13.28 -36.20
N GLY A 689 -4.84 -13.29 -37.47
CA GLY A 689 -4.08 -13.91 -38.56
C GLY A 689 -2.72 -13.28 -38.78
N ALA A 690 -2.66 -11.94 -38.81
CA ALA A 690 -1.40 -11.20 -38.87
C ALA A 690 -0.49 -11.46 -37.66
N HIS A 691 -1.05 -11.49 -36.44
CA HIS A 691 -0.32 -11.85 -35.24
C HIS A 691 0.31 -13.25 -35.34
N SER A 692 -0.44 -14.25 -35.80
CA SER A 692 0.09 -15.60 -36.00
C SER A 692 1.20 -15.62 -37.05
N PHE A 693 1.03 -14.92 -38.18
CA PHE A 693 2.07 -14.78 -39.21
C PHE A 693 3.37 -14.21 -38.62
N LEU A 694 3.27 -13.08 -37.91
CA LEU A 694 4.41 -12.42 -37.26
C LEU A 694 5.01 -13.25 -36.12
N ALA A 695 4.20 -14.00 -35.38
CA ALA A 695 4.68 -14.82 -34.27
C ALA A 695 5.59 -15.94 -34.76
N TYR A 696 5.13 -16.76 -35.72
CA TYR A 696 5.92 -17.91 -36.19
C TYR A 696 7.16 -17.46 -36.96
N LEU A 697 6.99 -16.58 -37.94
CA LEU A 697 8.08 -16.13 -38.80
C LEU A 697 9.00 -15.14 -38.08
N GLY A 698 8.47 -14.37 -37.12
CA GLY A 698 9.26 -13.47 -36.29
C GLY A 698 10.14 -14.23 -35.31
N TYR A 699 9.59 -15.24 -34.63
CA TYR A 699 10.35 -16.09 -33.72
C TYR A 699 11.47 -16.84 -34.47
N LEU A 700 11.16 -17.48 -35.60
CA LEU A 700 12.17 -18.14 -36.44
C LEU A 700 13.21 -17.14 -36.96
N GLY A 701 12.78 -15.93 -37.28
CA GLY A 701 13.65 -14.81 -37.62
C GLY A 701 14.37 -14.19 -36.42
N GLY A 702 14.35 -14.77 -35.22
CA GLY A 702 15.11 -14.28 -34.06
C GLY A 702 14.58 -12.99 -33.43
N TYR A 703 13.31 -12.63 -33.65
CA TYR A 703 12.66 -11.48 -33.01
C TYR A 703 11.87 -11.94 -31.77
N ALA A 704 12.22 -11.38 -30.61
CA ALA A 704 11.60 -11.75 -29.34
C ALA A 704 10.17 -11.21 -29.20
N HIS A 705 9.90 -10.02 -29.74
CA HIS A 705 8.60 -9.36 -29.65
C HIS A 705 8.02 -8.98 -31.01
N ILE A 706 6.70 -8.78 -31.07
CA ILE A 706 6.00 -8.32 -32.28
C ILE A 706 6.55 -6.96 -32.75
N SER A 707 6.82 -6.03 -31.84
CA SER A 707 7.42 -4.73 -32.16
C SER A 707 8.81 -4.84 -32.79
N ASP A 708 9.60 -5.84 -32.39
CA ASP A 708 10.91 -6.12 -33.00
C ASP A 708 10.73 -6.51 -34.48
N THR A 709 9.71 -7.31 -34.81
CA THR A 709 9.41 -7.67 -36.22
C THR A 709 9.03 -6.44 -37.05
N MET A 710 8.35 -5.45 -36.46
CA MET A 710 7.91 -4.23 -37.14
C MET A 710 9.04 -3.23 -37.42
N THR A 711 10.23 -3.44 -36.85
CA THR A 711 11.46 -2.69 -37.22
C THR A 711 12.01 -3.13 -38.57
N ASN A 712 11.66 -4.33 -39.03
CA ASN A 712 12.03 -4.83 -40.34
C ASN A 712 10.98 -4.44 -41.38
N ALA A 713 11.41 -3.66 -42.38
CA ALA A 713 10.51 -3.13 -43.41
C ALA A 713 9.83 -4.23 -44.24
N ASP A 714 10.46 -5.39 -44.42
CA ASP A 714 9.92 -6.50 -45.20
C ASP A 714 8.78 -7.20 -44.45
N TYR A 715 8.92 -7.39 -43.13
CA TYR A 715 7.83 -7.91 -42.28
C TYR A 715 6.65 -6.95 -42.26
N ARG A 716 6.90 -5.64 -42.16
CA ARG A 716 5.85 -4.62 -42.20
C ARG A 716 5.08 -4.64 -43.52
N ARG A 717 5.78 -4.70 -44.67
CA ARG A 717 5.13 -4.79 -45.99
C ARG A 717 4.36 -6.10 -46.17
N ALA A 718 4.95 -7.23 -45.77
CA ALA A 718 4.33 -8.53 -45.90
C ALA A 718 3.06 -8.67 -45.06
N VAL A 719 3.07 -8.21 -43.80
CA VAL A 719 1.89 -8.30 -42.94
C VAL A 719 0.78 -7.34 -43.39
N TYR A 720 1.13 -6.16 -43.89
CA TYR A 720 0.16 -5.22 -44.48
C TYR A 720 -0.49 -5.80 -45.74
N ALA A 721 0.32 -6.41 -46.62
CA ALA A 721 -0.17 -7.09 -47.81
C ALA A 721 -1.04 -8.32 -47.46
N LEU A 722 -0.65 -9.10 -46.44
CA LEU A 722 -1.49 -10.19 -45.90
C LEU A 722 -2.86 -9.65 -45.47
N MET A 723 -2.90 -8.55 -44.72
CA MET A 723 -4.15 -7.95 -44.25
C MET A 723 -5.05 -7.50 -45.40
N LEU A 724 -4.52 -6.73 -46.37
CA LEU A 724 -5.35 -6.10 -47.40
C LEU A 724 -5.57 -6.94 -48.65
N ASN A 725 -4.58 -7.72 -49.09
CA ASN A 725 -4.67 -8.46 -50.35
C ASN A 725 -5.22 -9.88 -50.14
N GLU A 726 -5.01 -10.47 -48.97
CA GLU A 726 -5.36 -11.88 -48.73
C GLU A 726 -6.47 -12.06 -47.69
N GLN A 727 -6.50 -11.26 -46.61
CA GLN A 727 -7.53 -11.37 -45.58
C GLN A 727 -8.76 -10.51 -45.89
N ALA A 728 -8.60 -9.22 -46.18
CA ALA A 728 -9.71 -8.30 -46.43
C ALA A 728 -10.71 -8.77 -47.52
N PRO A 729 -10.27 -9.36 -48.66
CA PRO A 729 -11.22 -9.81 -49.69
C PRO A 729 -12.12 -10.97 -49.25
N THR A 730 -11.76 -11.67 -48.17
CA THR A 730 -12.52 -12.80 -47.62
C THR A 730 -13.64 -12.33 -46.68
N LEU A 731 -13.67 -11.04 -46.34
CA LEU A 731 -14.60 -10.45 -45.39
C LEU A 731 -15.82 -9.84 -46.11
N SER A 732 -16.99 -10.00 -45.50
CA SER A 732 -18.23 -9.34 -45.93
C SER A 732 -18.57 -8.24 -44.93
N MET A 733 -18.02 -7.03 -45.14
CA MET A 733 -18.20 -5.90 -44.22
C MET A 733 -19.36 -4.97 -44.64
N PRO A 734 -19.97 -4.24 -43.69
CA PRO A 734 -20.88 -3.12 -44.02
C PRO A 734 -20.18 -2.05 -44.89
N GLU A 735 -20.94 -1.38 -45.77
CA GLU A 735 -20.41 -0.46 -46.79
C GLU A 735 -19.48 0.64 -46.24
N ASP A 736 -19.74 1.14 -45.03
CA ASP A 736 -18.97 2.23 -44.40
C ASP A 736 -17.68 1.76 -43.68
N THR A 737 -17.31 0.48 -43.78
CA THR A 737 -16.13 -0.06 -43.07
C THR A 737 -14.84 0.20 -43.85
N ASP A 738 -13.97 1.06 -43.32
CA ASP A 738 -12.64 1.31 -43.87
C ASP A 738 -11.61 0.26 -43.41
N LEU A 739 -11.42 -0.77 -44.22
CA LEU A 739 -10.43 -1.84 -43.96
C LEU A 739 -8.98 -1.38 -44.12
N VAL A 740 -8.72 -0.31 -44.88
CA VAL A 740 -7.37 0.25 -45.03
C VAL A 740 -6.97 0.97 -43.77
N ALA A 741 -7.84 1.85 -43.26
CA ALA A 741 -7.64 2.51 -41.97
C ALA A 741 -7.53 1.49 -40.83
N TYR A 742 -8.30 0.40 -40.87
CA TYR A 742 -8.15 -0.68 -39.89
C TYR A 742 -6.76 -1.33 -39.96
N ALA A 743 -6.27 -1.69 -41.16
CA ALA A 743 -4.93 -2.25 -41.33
C ALA A 743 -3.82 -1.29 -40.89
N ASP A 744 -3.94 0.01 -41.18
CA ASP A 744 -2.98 1.03 -40.74
C ASP A 744 -2.91 1.11 -39.20
N ASN A 745 -4.07 1.10 -38.54
CA ASN A 745 -4.15 1.04 -37.07
C ASN A 745 -3.48 -0.23 -36.52
N LEU A 746 -3.67 -1.39 -37.17
CA LEU A 746 -3.02 -2.63 -36.73
C LEU A 746 -1.49 -2.56 -36.85
N ILE A 747 -0.96 -1.96 -37.93
CA ILE A 747 0.49 -1.75 -38.09
C ILE A 747 1.03 -0.83 -36.98
N GLU A 748 0.34 0.26 -36.68
CA GLU A 748 0.74 1.18 -35.62
C GLU A 748 0.79 0.47 -34.26
N ARG A 749 -0.23 -0.34 -33.94
CA ARG A 749 -0.31 -1.15 -32.72
C ARG A 749 0.83 -2.16 -32.63
N PHE A 750 1.11 -2.89 -33.71
CA PHE A 750 2.22 -3.85 -33.74
C PHE A 750 3.58 -3.15 -33.60
N THR A 751 3.70 -1.88 -33.99
CA THR A 751 4.94 -1.11 -33.89
C THR A 751 5.21 -0.60 -32.47
N ASN A 752 4.22 -0.57 -31.58
CA ASN A 752 4.35 0.02 -30.24
C ASN A 752 5.39 -0.73 -29.36
N PRO A 753 6.56 -0.12 -29.06
CA PRO A 753 7.62 -0.78 -28.29
C PRO A 753 7.31 -0.86 -26.79
N ALA A 754 6.34 -0.08 -26.29
CA ALA A 754 5.94 -0.10 -24.90
C ALA A 754 5.21 -1.40 -24.51
N LEU A 755 4.69 -2.12 -25.51
CA LEU A 755 4.01 -3.41 -25.34
C LEU A 755 4.98 -4.54 -25.71
N LYS A 756 5.58 -5.18 -24.70
CA LYS A 756 6.51 -6.30 -24.89
C LYS A 756 5.80 -7.62 -25.19
N HIS A 757 5.05 -7.66 -26.29
CA HIS A 757 4.33 -8.85 -26.73
C HIS A 757 5.26 -9.89 -27.34
N GLN A 758 5.50 -10.97 -26.60
CA GLN A 758 6.43 -12.01 -27.04
C GLN A 758 5.86 -12.79 -28.24
N THR A 759 6.67 -12.95 -29.29
CA THR A 759 6.32 -13.79 -30.46
C THR A 759 6.02 -15.22 -30.02
N TRP A 760 6.81 -15.75 -29.08
CA TRP A 760 6.62 -17.08 -28.51
C TRP A 760 5.27 -17.27 -27.81
N GLN A 761 4.81 -16.28 -27.04
CA GLN A 761 3.52 -16.36 -26.34
C GLN A 761 2.35 -16.39 -27.33
N ILE A 762 2.44 -15.61 -28.41
CA ILE A 762 1.39 -15.58 -29.45
C ILE A 762 1.38 -16.89 -30.25
N ALA A 763 2.55 -17.51 -30.45
CA ALA A 763 2.73 -18.75 -31.18
C ALA A 763 2.14 -20.00 -30.50
N MET A 764 1.85 -19.94 -29.19
CA MET A 764 1.24 -21.06 -28.44
C MET A 764 -0.10 -21.51 -29.05
N ASP A 765 -0.47 -22.77 -28.85
CA ASP A 765 -1.77 -23.36 -29.26
C ASP A 765 -2.11 -23.07 -30.73
N GLY A 766 -1.09 -23.14 -31.60
CA GLY A 766 -1.24 -22.88 -33.03
C GLY A 766 -2.25 -23.80 -33.71
N SER A 767 -2.36 -25.06 -33.25
CA SER A 767 -3.36 -26.02 -33.73
C SER A 767 -4.80 -25.54 -33.56
N GLN A 768 -5.06 -24.78 -32.49
CA GLN A 768 -6.38 -24.25 -32.16
C GLN A 768 -6.66 -22.90 -32.84
N LYS A 769 -5.63 -22.27 -33.40
CA LYS A 769 -5.67 -20.89 -33.93
C LYS A 769 -5.66 -20.85 -35.45
N LEU A 770 -4.91 -21.75 -36.09
CA LEU A 770 -4.72 -21.76 -37.54
C LEU A 770 -6.02 -21.86 -38.35
N PRO A 771 -6.99 -22.73 -38.00
CA PRO A 771 -8.19 -22.93 -38.81
C PRO A 771 -8.90 -21.61 -39.16
N GLN A 772 -9.29 -20.88 -38.12
CA GLN A 772 -10.05 -19.63 -38.22
C GLN A 772 -9.23 -18.39 -38.60
N ARG A 773 -7.89 -18.45 -38.46
CA ARG A 773 -7.00 -17.31 -38.74
C ARG A 773 -6.43 -17.31 -40.15
N MET A 774 -6.21 -18.49 -40.74
CA MET A 774 -5.54 -18.63 -42.03
C MET A 774 -6.23 -19.64 -42.96
N ILE A 775 -6.64 -20.80 -42.44
CA ILE A 775 -7.12 -21.91 -43.28
C ILE A 775 -8.45 -21.58 -43.95
N ASP A 776 -9.41 -21.00 -43.23
CA ASP A 776 -10.70 -20.59 -43.80
C ASP A 776 -10.52 -19.57 -44.95
N SER A 777 -9.53 -18.67 -44.81
CA SER A 777 -9.19 -17.69 -45.83
C SER A 777 -8.56 -18.34 -47.06
N ILE A 778 -7.69 -19.34 -46.86
CA ILE A 778 -7.12 -20.14 -47.96
C ILE A 778 -8.22 -20.91 -48.68
N GLU A 779 -9.14 -21.56 -47.96
CA GLU A 779 -10.28 -22.26 -48.57
C GLU A 779 -11.13 -21.32 -49.42
N TRP A 780 -11.36 -20.09 -48.96
CA TRP A 780 -12.06 -19.06 -49.74
C TRP A 780 -11.34 -18.75 -51.06
N HIS A 781 -10.02 -18.54 -51.05
CA HIS A 781 -9.23 -18.26 -52.25
C HIS A 781 -9.18 -19.46 -53.22
N LEU A 782 -9.25 -20.69 -52.72
CA LEU A 782 -9.27 -21.91 -53.54
C LEU A 782 -10.62 -22.15 -54.25
N VAL A 783 -11.73 -21.63 -53.71
CA VAL A 783 -13.09 -21.85 -54.27
C VAL A 783 -13.47 -20.81 -55.33
N GLN A 784 -12.98 -19.57 -55.23
CA GLN A 784 -13.44 -18.44 -56.04
C GLN A 784 -12.83 -18.36 -57.47
N ASP A 785 -11.86 -19.21 -57.82
CA ASP A 785 -11.24 -19.18 -59.16
C ASP A 785 -10.97 -20.62 -59.64
N SER A 786 -11.62 -21.00 -60.74
CA SER A 786 -11.64 -22.38 -61.26
C SER A 786 -10.44 -22.77 -62.13
N ASP A 787 -9.52 -21.85 -62.44
CA ASP A 787 -8.34 -22.20 -63.26
C ASP A 787 -6.98 -21.98 -62.57
N TYR A 788 -6.78 -20.99 -61.68
CA TYR A 788 -5.45 -20.77 -61.04
C TYR A 788 -5.42 -20.25 -59.59
N GLY A 789 -6.56 -19.94 -58.95
CA GLY A 789 -6.60 -19.39 -57.58
C GLY A 789 -6.06 -17.94 -57.49
N ARG A 790 -6.69 -17.09 -56.67
CA ARG A 790 -6.07 -15.81 -56.31
C ARG A 790 -4.76 -16.05 -55.54
N ASP A 791 -3.83 -15.10 -55.61
CA ASP A 791 -2.53 -15.20 -54.94
C ASP A 791 -2.68 -15.11 -53.40
N TYR A 792 -2.44 -16.21 -52.69
CA TYR A 792 -2.46 -16.32 -51.22
C TYR A 792 -1.08 -16.66 -50.63
N ARG A 793 -0.01 -16.16 -51.26
CA ARG A 793 1.39 -16.49 -50.91
C ARG A 793 1.75 -16.20 -49.45
N TYR A 794 1.21 -15.15 -48.83
CA TYR A 794 1.51 -14.79 -47.45
C TYR A 794 0.82 -15.76 -46.48
N LEU A 795 -0.42 -16.16 -46.73
CA LEU A 795 -1.13 -17.21 -45.98
C LEU A 795 -0.39 -18.56 -46.09
N ALA A 796 0.04 -18.94 -47.30
CA ALA A 796 0.81 -20.16 -47.50
C ALA A 796 2.15 -20.13 -46.74
N LEU A 797 2.84 -18.98 -46.75
CA LEU A 797 4.06 -18.78 -45.94
C LEU A 797 3.77 -18.81 -44.44
N GLY A 798 2.64 -18.26 -43.99
CA GLY A 798 2.22 -18.30 -42.58
C GLY A 798 2.02 -19.73 -42.08
N VAL A 799 1.34 -20.58 -42.86
CA VAL A 799 1.18 -22.01 -42.58
C VAL A 799 2.53 -22.72 -42.59
N ALA A 800 3.38 -22.46 -43.58
CA ALA A 800 4.73 -23.03 -43.65
C ALA A 800 5.62 -22.57 -42.46
N GLY A 801 5.47 -21.32 -42.02
CA GLY A 801 6.14 -20.77 -40.85
C GLY A 801 5.72 -21.46 -39.56
N TRP A 802 4.43 -21.71 -39.39
CA TRP A 802 3.93 -22.55 -38.28
C TRP A 802 4.53 -23.96 -38.34
N MET A 803 4.46 -24.63 -39.50
CA MET A 803 5.04 -25.97 -39.69
C MET A 803 6.52 -25.96 -39.28
N ARG A 804 7.30 -24.99 -39.75
CA ARG A 804 8.73 -24.86 -39.43
C ARG A 804 8.96 -24.60 -37.94
N TYR A 805 8.12 -23.80 -37.29
CA TYR A 805 8.19 -23.50 -35.86
C TYR A 805 7.91 -24.73 -34.99
N ILE A 806 6.84 -25.50 -35.29
CA ILE A 806 6.48 -26.69 -34.51
C ILE A 806 7.45 -27.88 -34.66
N SER A 807 8.46 -27.77 -35.54
CA SER A 807 9.55 -28.75 -35.62
C SER A 807 10.44 -28.78 -34.37
N GLY A 808 10.31 -27.78 -33.48
CA GLY A 808 10.95 -27.78 -32.17
C GLY A 808 12.41 -27.30 -32.16
N VAL A 809 12.94 -26.81 -33.29
CA VAL A 809 14.30 -26.28 -33.41
C VAL A 809 14.25 -24.97 -34.19
N ASP A 810 14.92 -23.90 -33.77
CA ASP A 810 14.94 -22.61 -34.49
C ASP A 810 15.95 -22.59 -35.65
N GLU A 811 16.19 -21.41 -36.24
CA GLU A 811 17.16 -21.24 -37.34
C GLU A 811 18.62 -21.19 -36.88
N GLN A 812 18.86 -21.08 -35.57
CA GLN A 812 20.18 -21.13 -34.94
C GLN A 812 20.49 -22.51 -34.34
N GLY A 813 19.59 -23.48 -34.51
CA GLY A 813 19.74 -24.84 -33.99
C GLY A 813 19.39 -24.99 -32.51
N GLN A 814 18.77 -23.99 -31.88
CA GLN A 814 18.34 -24.04 -30.49
C GLN A 814 16.94 -24.67 -30.38
N PRO A 815 16.63 -25.37 -29.26
CA PRO A 815 15.33 -25.96 -29.05
C PRO A 815 14.25 -24.89 -28.82
N ILE A 816 13.07 -25.12 -29.38
CA ILE A 816 11.86 -24.31 -29.19
C ILE A 816 10.94 -25.04 -28.19
N ASP A 817 10.53 -24.37 -27.11
CA ASP A 817 9.45 -24.86 -26.24
C ASP A 817 8.10 -24.73 -26.95
N VAL A 818 7.74 -25.72 -27.75
CA VAL A 818 6.45 -25.77 -28.47
C VAL A 818 5.34 -26.11 -27.48
N ARG A 819 4.53 -25.10 -27.14
CA ARG A 819 3.33 -25.25 -26.31
C ARG A 819 2.09 -25.34 -27.18
N ASP A 820 1.61 -26.57 -27.33
CA ASP A 820 0.41 -26.89 -28.11
C ASP A 820 -0.19 -28.22 -27.60
N PRO A 821 -1.54 -28.38 -27.57
CA PRO A 821 -2.17 -29.64 -27.21
C PRO A 821 -1.73 -30.83 -28.08
N LEU A 822 -1.36 -30.59 -29.34
CA LEU A 822 -0.94 -31.62 -30.29
C LEU A 822 0.58 -31.76 -30.43
N LYS A 823 1.37 -31.19 -29.50
CA LYS A 823 2.84 -31.18 -29.58
C LYS A 823 3.47 -32.56 -29.78
N GLU A 824 2.93 -33.60 -29.14
CA GLU A 824 3.47 -34.97 -29.24
C GLU A 824 3.20 -35.57 -30.63
N THR A 825 2.05 -35.25 -31.22
CA THR A 825 1.72 -35.63 -32.60
C THR A 825 2.68 -34.97 -33.59
N PHE A 826 2.98 -33.68 -33.40
CA PHE A 826 3.95 -32.97 -34.24
C PHE A 826 5.34 -33.59 -34.13
N ALA A 827 5.80 -33.87 -32.90
CA ALA A 827 7.10 -34.47 -32.65
C ALA A 827 7.23 -35.86 -33.31
N ALA A 828 6.17 -36.69 -33.26
CA ALA A 828 6.15 -37.98 -33.92
C ALA A 828 6.26 -37.86 -35.46
N ILE A 829 5.52 -36.94 -36.07
CA ILE A 829 5.58 -36.68 -37.52
C ILE A 829 6.99 -36.20 -37.92
N TYR A 830 7.59 -35.30 -37.15
CA TYR A 830 8.96 -34.83 -37.42
C TYR A 830 10.03 -35.89 -37.20
N ALA A 831 9.83 -36.83 -36.28
CA ALA A 831 10.73 -37.96 -36.08
C ALA A 831 10.74 -38.93 -37.28
N GLU A 832 9.61 -39.08 -37.97
CA GLU A 832 9.48 -39.96 -39.14
C GLU A 832 9.96 -39.29 -40.44
N TYR A 833 9.56 -38.05 -40.69
CA TYR A 833 9.78 -37.38 -41.98
C TYR A 833 10.93 -36.35 -41.98
N GLY A 834 11.43 -35.96 -40.80
CA GLY A 834 12.47 -34.94 -40.64
C GLY A 834 12.08 -33.56 -41.21
N HIS A 835 13.07 -32.68 -41.37
CA HIS A 835 12.92 -31.39 -42.05
C HIS A 835 12.96 -31.56 -43.58
N SER A 836 12.03 -32.34 -44.13
CA SER A 836 11.92 -32.63 -45.56
C SER A 836 10.61 -32.12 -46.15
N ALA A 837 10.49 -32.08 -47.47
CA ALA A 837 9.22 -31.70 -48.12
C ALA A 837 8.07 -32.67 -47.80
N ALA A 838 8.37 -33.93 -47.50
CA ALA A 838 7.37 -34.96 -47.21
C ALA A 838 6.63 -34.71 -45.89
N VAL A 839 7.24 -33.96 -44.95
CA VAL A 839 6.60 -33.62 -43.67
C VAL A 839 5.36 -32.74 -43.84
N VAL A 840 5.32 -31.93 -44.91
CA VAL A 840 4.22 -31.01 -45.18
C VAL A 840 2.92 -31.81 -45.40
N GLU A 841 2.95 -32.84 -46.24
CA GLU A 841 1.77 -33.66 -46.53
C GLU A 841 1.33 -34.47 -45.29
N ALA A 842 2.27 -34.94 -44.47
CA ALA A 842 1.98 -35.60 -43.20
C ALA A 842 1.29 -34.66 -42.19
N LEU A 843 1.78 -33.42 -42.05
CA LEU A 843 1.15 -32.40 -41.19
C LEU A 843 -0.22 -31.95 -41.72
N LEU A 844 -0.37 -31.79 -43.03
CA LEU A 844 -1.65 -31.47 -43.67
C LEU A 844 -2.71 -32.57 -43.51
N SER A 845 -2.29 -33.80 -43.17
CA SER A 845 -3.19 -34.92 -42.89
C SER A 845 -3.83 -34.86 -41.49
N ILE A 846 -3.46 -33.89 -40.65
CA ILE A 846 -4.09 -33.67 -39.34
C ILE A 846 -5.49 -33.06 -39.55
N GLU A 847 -6.50 -33.92 -39.60
CA GLU A 847 -7.88 -33.54 -39.95
C GLU A 847 -8.49 -32.49 -39.01
N SER A 848 -8.09 -32.47 -37.73
CA SER A 848 -8.57 -31.48 -36.76
C SER A 848 -8.11 -30.05 -37.04
N ILE A 849 -7.07 -29.86 -37.86
CA ILE A 849 -6.54 -28.54 -38.24
C ILE A 849 -6.93 -28.18 -39.68
N PHE A 850 -6.72 -29.10 -40.63
CA PHE A 850 -6.84 -28.81 -42.07
C PHE A 850 -8.07 -29.44 -42.73
N GLY A 851 -8.89 -30.19 -41.98
CA GLY A 851 -10.00 -30.95 -42.53
C GLY A 851 -9.57 -32.01 -43.56
N LYS A 852 -10.55 -32.63 -44.22
CA LYS A 852 -10.32 -33.76 -45.16
C LYS A 852 -10.10 -33.35 -46.61
N LYS A 853 -10.38 -32.08 -46.94
CA LYS A 853 -10.45 -31.58 -48.32
C LYS A 853 -9.13 -30.95 -48.76
N LEU A 854 -8.47 -30.19 -47.89
CA LEU A 854 -7.28 -29.41 -48.25
C LEU A 854 -6.09 -30.27 -48.64
N VAL A 855 -5.82 -31.37 -47.92
CA VAL A 855 -4.72 -32.30 -48.27
C VAL A 855 -4.88 -32.91 -49.67
N LYS A 856 -6.12 -32.96 -50.20
CA LYS A 856 -6.41 -33.46 -51.56
C LYS A 856 -6.27 -32.38 -52.63
N ASN A 857 -6.17 -31.11 -52.26
CA ASN A 857 -5.98 -30.01 -53.18
C ASN A 857 -4.48 -29.86 -53.51
N ARG A 858 -4.08 -30.31 -54.70
CA ARG A 858 -2.66 -30.35 -55.07
C ARG A 858 -2.02 -28.95 -55.18
N VAL A 859 -2.78 -27.95 -55.63
CA VAL A 859 -2.31 -26.57 -55.73
C VAL A 859 -1.95 -26.03 -54.34
N PHE A 860 -2.81 -26.28 -53.35
CA PHE A 860 -2.55 -25.92 -51.96
C PHE A 860 -1.32 -26.63 -51.39
N VAL A 861 -1.26 -27.96 -51.50
CA VAL A 861 -0.11 -28.76 -51.00
C VAL A 861 1.20 -28.29 -51.63
N ASP A 862 1.22 -28.06 -52.95
CA ASP A 862 2.43 -27.63 -53.66
C ASP A 862 2.84 -26.20 -53.25
N ASN A 863 1.90 -25.28 -53.03
CA ASN A 863 2.19 -23.91 -52.60
C ASN A 863 2.76 -23.86 -51.17
N VAL A 864 2.16 -24.58 -50.22
CA VAL A 864 2.69 -24.68 -48.84
C VAL A 864 4.04 -25.39 -48.83
N THR A 865 4.21 -26.46 -49.63
CA THR A 865 5.48 -27.19 -49.73
C THR A 865 6.59 -26.30 -50.28
N LYS A 866 6.33 -25.52 -51.33
CA LYS A 866 7.29 -24.54 -51.87
C LYS A 866 7.67 -23.49 -50.84
N ALA A 867 6.70 -22.95 -50.10
CA ALA A 867 6.95 -21.98 -49.04
C ALA A 867 7.80 -22.59 -47.91
N TYR A 868 7.51 -23.82 -47.48
CA TYR A 868 8.26 -24.55 -46.46
C TYR A 868 9.69 -24.86 -46.90
N GLN A 869 9.88 -25.35 -48.12
CA GLN A 869 11.21 -25.58 -48.70
C GLN A 869 12.02 -24.29 -48.80
N ASN A 870 11.38 -23.17 -49.15
CA ASN A 870 12.04 -21.87 -49.19
C ASN A 870 12.50 -21.45 -47.78
N LEU A 871 11.66 -21.62 -46.76
CA LEU A 871 12.04 -21.37 -45.36
C LEU A 871 13.26 -22.20 -44.93
N LEU A 872 13.31 -23.50 -45.28
CA LEU A 872 14.47 -24.34 -44.98
C LEU A 872 15.74 -23.89 -45.70
N LYS A 873 15.61 -23.35 -46.92
CA LYS A 873 16.75 -22.95 -47.76
C LYS A 873 17.34 -21.60 -47.37
N VAL A 874 16.50 -20.60 -47.11
CA VAL A 874 16.94 -19.20 -46.95
C VAL A 874 16.61 -18.58 -45.60
N GLY A 875 15.84 -19.28 -44.75
CA GLY A 875 15.37 -18.75 -43.46
C GLY A 875 14.18 -17.78 -43.60
N ALA A 876 13.52 -17.49 -42.48
CA ALA A 876 12.26 -16.75 -42.41
C ALA A 876 12.40 -15.31 -42.89
N ARG A 877 13.47 -14.62 -42.49
CA ARG A 877 13.71 -13.22 -42.89
C ARG A 877 13.84 -13.08 -44.41
N GLN A 878 14.66 -13.92 -45.04
CA GLN A 878 14.89 -13.86 -46.48
C GLN A 878 13.69 -14.38 -47.27
N ALA A 879 12.97 -15.38 -46.75
CA ALA A 879 11.74 -15.87 -47.36
C ALA A 879 10.64 -14.80 -47.42
N ILE A 880 10.49 -13.99 -46.36
CA ILE A 880 9.57 -12.84 -46.35
C ILE A 880 10.03 -11.76 -47.34
N ALA A 881 11.32 -11.40 -47.32
CA ALA A 881 11.87 -10.39 -48.22
C ALA A 881 11.64 -10.75 -49.71
N ALA A 882 11.77 -12.03 -50.06
CA ALA A 882 11.57 -12.52 -51.43
C ALA A 882 10.12 -12.44 -51.93
N LEU A 883 9.13 -12.28 -51.04
CA LEU A 883 7.71 -12.14 -51.41
C LEU A 883 7.29 -10.68 -51.58
N CYS A 884 8.15 -9.73 -51.22
CA CYS A 884 7.93 -8.30 -51.34
C CYS A 884 8.79 -7.75 -52.50
N PRO A 885 8.28 -7.73 -53.76
CA PRO A 885 9.03 -7.18 -54.89
C PRO A 885 9.37 -5.69 -54.72
#